data_AF-A0A9X2VI74-F1
#
_entry.id   AF-A0A9X2VI74-F1
#
_cell.length_a   1.000
_cell.length_b   1.000
_cell.length_c   1.000
_cell.angle_alpha   90.00
_cell.angle_beta   90.00
_cell.angle_gamma   90.00
#
_symmetry.space_group_name_H-M   'P 1'
#
loop_
_entity.id
_entity.type
_entity.pdbx_description
1 polymer ?
#
loop_
_entity_poly.entity_id
_entity_poly.type
_entity_poly.pdbx_seq_one_letter_code
_entity_poly.pdbx_strand_id
1 'polypeptide(L)'
;MSAGTKNVFRRRHPDRPPRAWRFPAAAAVGVLIAASALAGPRSAPEVALVADTVTAGCNGGTSVPYVVPAGATSLQVDITGAEGNSGDDRADAGNGGRVIATIAVTPLERLSLVVGCQGGQGHHYGTGGGDRGGLNPCAGNYRSGGAGGGSSAVLRGSTVLAEAGGGGGGGGDGCYGGGGGGGAGSHAGDTGGGGSGSNSGGGGGGGAVAGGQGGRGGNASGSGGGGGGGGGGCAGGAGGEGAGYNGGGGGGGGGGSSCAQGAVKVAYQGAAQDGNGRVIVDANALAVTTTAVVVDSNSTEHDDIGDDVEYHVEVRNTGSRKVSDVALLATVDPETGTPLSLSCLPVQPPTTMEAGSKLTCTGRYELRGVDFTRGSVTSSVTATGSVPSVDGQQPGAAISASSGTTLELEDTSALSAEFESTSVTDRNGNGVNDVGDTVNYRLRATNTGSSTLTEVEPSGAVAGAATTPLSFRCDPAQPARLPLTATVVCSAGYTITAADVDTPGAAISATASVTGKGRAGAGKVVSSSPEAVETRLTPRPRLATALSVAGVVDVNANGRTDVGDRIDYSAVVTNSGTVTLTGVAVSDAVEEPAGPSPALTCQPAAPATLAPTATTTCTGSYTVTQADVDEGEVANTATATGLARDGETVESARARVVTKLSQAVALVATATVSAVDDANVNGKVDAGDRITYAVTATNTGAVTLTDVRVAGELTAPAGPEPELTCSPAEPARLASGATTSCTGTYVVTQSDVDSGAVVYRATATGTSPDRESVTSTPVSVRTDLVRASAMAITAAVRGIADTNTNGGTDAGDVISYSVEVTNTGTVSLDKVVAAASVVAPAGPAPVLTCSVADPVTLAPREKLLCTGDYTVTQSDVDSGAVVATASASAVDPAGQPVTAGPAQVSTGMSKAGGVSAVASVSAIEDRNSNTRNDPGDVVVYSIVVTNTGSLTLDAVEVAAGLTAPAGPEPALSCLPAQPGVLAPAATMTCGGSYTITALDAGAGVVENVVSVTATTPDGTPVAVAADAVRTSVESTPGGNESPDGDQQGNPDGSPGRSNTPGGLAYTGQGGLGPLLALGGAALLLGGGLLLVSRRSGRRRG
;
A
#
# COMPACT_ATOMS: atom_id res chain seq x y z
N MET A 1 -19.53 -30.17 -15.60
CA MET A 1 -18.86 -31.47 -15.85
C MET A 1 -17.59 -31.50 -14.99
N SER A 2 -17.18 -32.55 -14.28
CA SER A 2 -17.81 -33.84 -13.94
C SER A 2 -17.21 -34.29 -12.59
N ALA A 3 -17.98 -34.34 -11.49
CA ALA A 3 -18.53 -35.56 -10.88
C ALA A 3 -17.51 -36.66 -10.49
N GLY A 4 -17.45 -37.05 -9.20
CA GLY A 4 -16.48 -38.03 -8.67
C GLY A 4 -16.63 -38.44 -7.19
N THR A 5 -17.85 -38.62 -6.68
CA THR A 5 -18.13 -38.94 -5.25
C THR A 5 -17.75 -40.35 -4.80
N LYS A 6 -17.37 -40.52 -3.52
CA LYS A 6 -17.75 -41.69 -2.71
C LYS A 6 -17.86 -41.36 -1.21
N ASN A 7 -18.98 -41.75 -0.61
CA ASN A 7 -19.29 -41.58 0.82
C ASN A 7 -19.04 -42.87 1.62
N VAL A 8 -18.75 -42.75 2.93
CA VAL A 8 -19.17 -43.74 3.94
C VAL A 8 -19.80 -43.01 5.14
N PHE A 9 -20.88 -43.58 5.66
CA PHE A 9 -21.78 -43.01 6.66
C PHE A 9 -21.16 -42.80 8.06
N ARG A 10 -21.56 -41.71 8.74
CA ARG A 10 -22.43 -41.80 9.94
C ARG A 10 -23.48 -40.66 9.92
N ARG A 11 -24.73 -41.00 10.30
CA ARG A 11 -25.84 -40.05 10.58
C ARG A 11 -26.04 -39.98 12.12
N ARG A 12 -26.80 -39.07 12.75
CA ARG A 12 -27.94 -38.23 12.31
C ARG A 12 -27.96 -36.83 12.96
N HIS A 13 -28.66 -35.93 12.27
CA HIS A 13 -29.23 -34.62 12.62
C HIS A 13 -29.30 -34.13 14.09
N PRO A 14 -29.10 -32.81 14.30
CA PRO A 14 -29.74 -32.03 15.36
C PRO A 14 -31.10 -31.44 14.90
N ASP A 15 -31.95 -31.05 15.85
CA ASP A 15 -32.82 -29.86 15.76
C ASP A 15 -33.38 -29.45 17.15
N ARG A 16 -33.86 -28.21 17.31
CA ARG A 16 -34.31 -27.63 18.60
C ARG A 16 -35.77 -28.01 18.96
N PRO A 17 -36.16 -28.05 20.26
CA PRO A 17 -36.62 -26.82 20.93
C PRO A 17 -36.21 -26.68 22.43
N PRO A 18 -36.19 -25.46 22.99
CA PRO A 18 -36.04 -25.24 24.44
C PRO A 18 -37.39 -24.95 25.14
N ARG A 19 -37.70 -25.63 26.26
CA ARG A 19 -38.41 -25.06 27.45
C ARG A 19 -38.62 -26.08 28.58
N ALA A 20 -38.49 -25.57 29.82
CA ALA A 20 -38.84 -26.18 31.12
C ALA A 20 -38.05 -27.48 31.49
N TRP A 21 -37.63 -27.70 32.74
CA TRP A 21 -38.40 -27.66 33.99
C TRP A 21 -37.61 -27.14 35.22
N ARG A 22 -38.35 -26.55 36.16
CA ARG A 22 -38.17 -26.52 37.64
C ARG A 22 -36.77 -26.31 38.25
N PHE A 23 -36.61 -25.20 38.97
CA PHE A 23 -35.79 -25.14 40.18
C PHE A 23 -36.60 -25.63 41.41
N PRO A 24 -36.03 -26.49 42.27
CA PRO A 24 -36.55 -26.76 43.61
C PRO A 24 -35.68 -26.14 44.73
N ALA A 25 -36.35 -25.68 45.79
CA ALA A 25 -35.89 -25.56 47.18
C ALA A 25 -34.51 -24.93 47.52
N ALA A 26 -34.56 -23.83 48.29
CA ALA A 26 -33.60 -23.57 49.37
C ALA A 26 -34.23 -22.76 50.51
N ALA A 27 -33.78 -23.03 51.74
CA ALA A 27 -33.86 -22.19 52.95
C ALA A 27 -35.19 -21.45 53.26
N ALA A 28 -36.02 -22.04 54.11
CA ALA A 28 -37.01 -21.29 54.87
C ALA A 28 -36.33 -20.39 55.92
N VAL A 29 -36.74 -19.13 56.00
CA VAL A 29 -36.45 -18.23 57.13
C VAL A 29 -37.76 -17.91 57.82
N GLY A 30 -38.10 -18.69 58.85
CA GLY A 30 -39.24 -18.41 59.72
C GLY A 30 -38.89 -17.31 60.71
N VAL A 31 -39.38 -16.10 60.47
CA VAL A 31 -39.43 -15.02 61.47
C VAL A 31 -40.89 -14.64 61.68
N LEU A 32 -41.22 -14.28 62.92
CA LEU A 32 -42.58 -14.08 63.38
C LEU A 32 -43.33 -13.06 62.51
N ILE A 33 -44.54 -13.38 62.09
CA ILE A 33 -45.57 -12.36 61.90
C ILE A 33 -45.85 -11.79 63.30
N ALA A 34 -45.09 -10.75 63.65
CA ALA A 34 -45.40 -9.93 64.80
C ALA A 34 -46.75 -9.26 64.51
N ALA A 35 -47.81 -9.78 65.12
CA ALA A 35 -49.13 -9.17 65.09
C ALA A 35 -49.01 -7.78 65.73
N SER A 36 -48.75 -6.79 64.89
CA SER A 36 -48.68 -5.38 65.25
C SER A 36 -50.09 -4.92 65.52
N ALA A 37 -50.56 -5.26 66.72
CA ALA A 37 -51.88 -4.89 67.20
C ALA A 37 -51.94 -3.36 67.23
N LEU A 38 -52.50 -2.77 66.17
CA LEU A 38 -53.01 -1.40 66.24
C LEU A 38 -53.88 -1.33 67.48
N ALA A 39 -53.61 -0.32 68.32
CA ALA A 39 -54.23 -0.22 69.63
C ALA A 39 -55.75 -0.24 69.45
N GLY A 40 -56.36 -1.37 69.85
CA GLY A 40 -57.80 -1.54 69.76
C GLY A 40 -58.47 -0.33 70.42
N PRO A 41 -59.49 0.28 69.77
CA PRO A 41 -60.06 1.53 70.24
C PRO A 41 -60.44 1.35 71.71
N ARG A 42 -59.79 2.14 72.59
CA ARG A 42 -59.97 2.04 74.05
C ARG A 42 -61.46 1.96 74.30
N SER A 43 -61.92 0.84 74.87
CA SER A 43 -63.32 0.61 75.17
C SER A 43 -63.86 1.83 75.89
N ALA A 44 -64.67 2.63 75.18
CA ALA A 44 -65.14 3.90 75.70
C ALA A 44 -65.83 3.62 77.05
N PRO A 45 -65.55 4.41 78.10
CA PRO A 45 -66.16 4.16 79.40
C PRO A 45 -67.66 4.09 79.23
N GLU A 46 -68.27 3.06 79.80
CA GLU A 46 -69.71 2.80 79.68
C GLU A 46 -70.47 4.05 80.12
N VAL A 47 -71.07 4.76 79.15
CA VAL A 47 -71.64 6.09 79.38
C VAL A 47 -72.91 5.91 80.18
N ALA A 48 -72.79 6.10 81.49
CA ALA A 48 -73.90 6.00 82.43
C ALA A 48 -75.05 6.94 82.00
N LEU A 49 -76.28 6.48 82.18
CA LEU A 49 -77.50 7.23 81.88
C LEU A 49 -77.66 8.39 82.88
N VAL A 50 -77.25 9.60 82.51
CA VAL A 50 -77.20 10.75 83.42
C VAL A 50 -78.56 11.46 83.54
N ALA A 51 -79.37 10.99 84.47
CA ALA A 51 -80.52 11.74 85.03
C ALA A 51 -80.17 12.16 86.48
N ASP A 52 -79.47 13.29 86.64
CA ASP A 52 -78.98 13.73 87.95
C ASP A 52 -80.06 14.51 88.71
N THR A 53 -80.61 13.88 89.75
CA THR A 53 -81.38 14.59 90.80
C THR A 53 -80.42 15.20 91.82
N VAL A 54 -80.26 16.53 91.80
CA VAL A 54 -79.41 17.24 92.77
C VAL A 54 -80.26 17.73 93.95
N THR A 55 -80.14 17.02 95.07
CA THR A 55 -80.76 17.39 96.35
C THR A 55 -79.66 17.84 97.30
N ALA A 56 -79.62 19.12 97.66
CA ALA A 56 -78.52 19.73 98.43
C ALA A 56 -79.01 20.26 99.78
N GLY A 57 -78.31 19.87 100.86
CA GLY A 57 -78.59 20.34 102.22
C GLY A 57 -78.18 21.79 102.47
N CYS A 58 -78.78 22.43 103.48
CA CYS A 58 -78.83 23.88 103.65
C CYS A 58 -77.54 24.56 104.18
N ASN A 59 -76.46 24.51 103.39
CA ASN A 59 -75.20 25.19 103.68
C ASN A 59 -75.13 26.64 103.15
N GLY A 60 -75.90 27.54 103.78
CA GLY A 60 -75.63 28.98 103.80
C GLY A 60 -75.63 29.74 102.46
N GLY A 61 -76.29 29.22 101.43
CA GLY A 61 -76.36 29.85 100.09
C GLY A 61 -75.17 29.54 99.17
N THR A 62 -74.49 28.40 99.37
CA THR A 62 -73.45 27.93 98.44
C THR A 62 -74.04 27.23 97.21
N SER A 63 -73.45 27.46 96.03
CA SER A 63 -73.90 26.86 94.76
C SER A 63 -73.16 25.56 94.42
N VAL A 64 -73.90 24.51 94.05
CA VAL A 64 -73.37 23.22 93.60
C VAL A 64 -72.99 23.29 92.11
N PRO A 65 -71.73 23.01 91.71
CA PRO A 65 -71.35 22.99 90.30
C PRO A 65 -71.84 21.73 89.59
N TYR A 66 -72.45 21.89 88.41
CA TYR A 66 -72.85 20.83 87.49
C TYR A 66 -72.02 20.90 86.19
N VAL A 67 -71.82 19.78 85.51
CA VAL A 67 -71.07 19.72 84.23
C VAL A 67 -71.92 19.02 83.18
N VAL A 68 -72.10 19.65 82.03
CA VAL A 68 -72.91 19.15 80.92
C VAL A 68 -72.24 17.93 80.28
N PRO A 69 -72.94 16.78 80.12
CA PRO A 69 -72.36 15.59 79.50
C PRO A 69 -71.84 15.80 78.07
N ALA A 70 -70.91 14.94 77.64
CA ALA A 70 -70.42 14.94 76.26
C ALA A 70 -71.56 14.60 75.28
N GLY A 71 -71.69 15.39 74.21
CA GLY A 71 -72.79 15.30 73.24
C GLY A 71 -74.11 15.96 73.67
N ALA A 72 -74.24 16.43 74.92
CA ALA A 72 -75.46 17.09 75.38
C ALA A 72 -75.54 18.54 74.88
N THR A 73 -76.60 18.84 74.12
CA THR A 73 -76.83 20.17 73.48
C THR A 73 -78.03 20.92 74.08
N SER A 74 -78.88 20.21 74.84
CA SER A 74 -79.87 20.80 75.73
C SER A 74 -79.94 20.03 77.05
N LEU A 75 -80.28 20.73 78.11
CA LEU A 75 -80.75 20.14 79.37
C LEU A 75 -82.22 20.50 79.57
N GLN A 76 -82.95 19.66 80.30
CA GLN A 76 -84.23 20.05 80.89
C GLN A 76 -84.09 20.09 82.41
N VAL A 77 -84.63 21.15 83.04
CA VAL A 77 -84.48 21.41 84.48
C VAL A 77 -85.83 21.60 85.16
N ASP A 78 -85.93 21.13 86.40
CA ASP A 78 -87.11 21.27 87.29
C ASP A 78 -86.64 21.74 88.66
N ILE A 79 -87.20 22.85 89.15
CA ILE A 79 -86.66 23.67 90.24
C ILE A 79 -87.79 24.02 91.23
N THR A 80 -87.57 23.80 92.53
CA THR A 80 -88.45 24.30 93.61
C THR A 80 -87.71 25.18 94.61
N GLY A 81 -88.29 26.33 94.96
CA GLY A 81 -87.86 27.18 96.08
C GLY A 81 -88.31 26.63 97.43
N ALA A 82 -87.79 27.17 98.53
CA ALA A 82 -88.05 26.68 99.89
C ALA A 82 -89.15 27.46 100.63
N GLU A 83 -89.76 26.83 101.62
CA GLU A 83 -90.89 27.37 102.40
C GLU A 83 -90.43 28.34 103.50
N GLY A 84 -91.35 29.18 104.01
CA GLY A 84 -91.10 30.14 105.09
C GLY A 84 -91.32 29.56 106.50
N ASN A 85 -91.31 30.40 107.54
CA ASN A 85 -91.58 30.02 108.93
C ASN A 85 -92.37 31.11 109.68
N SER A 86 -93.46 30.71 110.34
CA SER A 86 -94.42 31.62 110.99
C SER A 86 -94.07 32.01 112.43
N GLY A 87 -93.25 31.22 113.13
CA GLY A 87 -92.72 31.58 114.46
C GLY A 87 -93.67 31.40 115.68
N ASP A 88 -94.95 31.06 115.48
CA ASP A 88 -95.92 30.77 116.55
C ASP A 88 -96.86 29.65 116.07
N ASP A 89 -97.27 28.72 116.94
CA ASP A 89 -97.90 27.41 116.61
C ASP A 89 -99.34 27.52 116.03
N ARG A 90 -99.75 28.72 115.58
CA ARG A 90 -101.12 29.08 115.19
C ARG A 90 -101.22 29.91 113.91
N ALA A 91 -100.12 30.03 113.17
CA ALA A 91 -100.09 30.69 111.86
C ALA A 91 -99.37 29.80 110.85
N ASP A 92 -99.91 29.70 109.63
CA ASP A 92 -99.34 28.89 108.56
C ASP A 92 -98.09 29.57 107.95
N ALA A 93 -97.17 28.75 107.45
CA ALA A 93 -96.03 29.19 106.66
C ALA A 93 -96.38 29.23 105.16
N GLY A 94 -95.75 30.13 104.40
CA GLY A 94 -95.91 30.17 102.94
C GLY A 94 -95.00 29.17 102.22
N ASN A 95 -95.53 28.45 101.23
CA ASN A 95 -94.75 27.51 100.41
C ASN A 95 -93.88 28.22 99.35
N GLY A 96 -92.84 27.53 98.86
CA GLY A 96 -92.01 27.96 97.74
C GLY A 96 -92.64 27.68 96.37
N GLY A 97 -92.18 28.38 95.33
CA GLY A 97 -92.62 28.20 93.94
C GLY A 97 -91.93 27.05 93.20
N ARG A 98 -92.42 26.70 92.01
CA ARG A 98 -91.82 25.70 91.10
C ARG A 98 -91.68 26.23 89.67
N VAL A 99 -90.60 25.86 88.97
CA VAL A 99 -90.34 26.19 87.55
C VAL A 99 -89.76 24.96 86.83
N ILE A 100 -90.26 24.68 85.63
CA ILE A 100 -89.68 23.71 84.68
C ILE A 100 -89.24 24.49 83.43
N ALA A 101 -88.04 24.22 82.90
CA ALA A 101 -87.51 24.88 81.71
C ALA A 101 -86.56 23.98 80.91
N THR A 102 -86.46 24.22 79.60
CA THR A 102 -85.43 23.62 78.73
C THR A 102 -84.36 24.68 78.45
N ILE A 103 -83.09 24.35 78.71
CA ILE A 103 -81.95 25.27 78.57
C ILE A 103 -80.95 24.73 77.54
N ALA A 104 -80.60 25.57 76.56
CA ALA A 104 -79.55 25.25 75.59
C ALA A 104 -78.18 25.31 76.25
N VAL A 105 -77.32 24.31 75.96
CA VAL A 105 -76.00 24.15 76.57
C VAL A 105 -74.97 23.66 75.56
N THR A 106 -73.70 23.91 75.89
CA THR A 106 -72.55 23.36 75.17
C THR A 106 -72.11 22.06 75.85
N PRO A 107 -71.76 20.99 75.12
CA PRO A 107 -71.11 19.82 75.73
C PRO A 107 -69.91 20.20 76.59
N LEU A 108 -69.79 19.61 77.79
CA LEU A 108 -68.74 19.89 78.79
C LEU A 108 -68.75 21.31 79.41
N GLU A 109 -69.78 22.12 79.17
CA GLU A 109 -70.00 23.39 79.86
C GLU A 109 -70.26 23.20 81.37
N ARG A 110 -69.97 24.21 82.19
CA ARG A 110 -70.15 24.16 83.66
C ARG A 110 -71.22 25.15 84.11
N LEU A 111 -72.22 24.65 84.85
CA LEU A 111 -73.33 25.41 85.43
C LEU A 111 -73.23 25.42 86.95
N SER A 112 -73.96 26.32 87.61
CA SER A 112 -74.05 26.43 89.08
C SER A 112 -75.51 26.32 89.52
N LEU A 113 -75.82 25.33 90.36
CA LEU A 113 -77.16 25.11 90.90
C LEU A 113 -77.23 25.70 92.32
N VAL A 114 -78.26 26.47 92.62
CA VAL A 114 -78.53 27.11 93.92
C VAL A 114 -79.83 26.54 94.48
N VAL A 115 -79.88 26.28 95.78
CA VAL A 115 -81.04 25.70 96.47
C VAL A 115 -81.40 26.54 97.69
N GLY A 116 -82.70 26.83 97.86
CA GLY A 116 -83.23 27.66 98.94
C GLY A 116 -83.40 26.95 100.28
N CYS A 117 -83.53 27.73 101.36
CA CYS A 117 -83.62 27.27 102.75
C CYS A 117 -84.72 27.99 103.56
N GLN A 118 -85.18 27.40 104.67
CA GLN A 118 -86.25 27.92 105.54
C GLN A 118 -85.72 28.88 106.63
N GLY A 119 -86.59 29.75 107.16
CA GLY A 119 -86.29 30.71 108.25
C GLY A 119 -86.40 30.13 109.68
N GLY A 120 -85.82 30.82 110.67
CA GLY A 120 -85.70 30.35 112.07
C GLY A 120 -86.25 31.28 113.16
N GLN A 121 -86.32 30.76 114.39
CA GLN A 121 -86.80 31.40 115.64
C GLN A 121 -85.70 32.23 116.35
N GLY A 122 -86.07 33.14 117.28
CA GLY A 122 -85.11 33.99 118.00
C GLY A 122 -85.48 34.39 119.45
N HIS A 123 -84.45 34.48 120.31
CA HIS A 123 -84.54 34.92 121.71
C HIS A 123 -83.40 35.90 122.07
N HIS A 124 -83.66 36.83 122.99
CA HIS A 124 -82.65 37.71 123.59
C HIS A 124 -82.88 37.92 125.09
N TYR A 125 -81.78 37.97 125.86
CA TYR A 125 -81.69 38.56 127.20
C TYR A 125 -80.48 39.51 127.24
N GLY A 126 -80.62 40.66 127.90
CA GLY A 126 -79.56 41.67 128.04
C GLY A 126 -79.33 42.05 129.50
N THR A 127 -78.09 42.40 129.86
CA THR A 127 -77.65 42.50 131.27
C THR A 127 -77.25 43.93 131.69
N GLY A 128 -78.01 44.48 132.64
CA GLY A 128 -77.52 45.22 133.83
C GLY A 128 -76.74 46.54 133.68
N GLY A 129 -77.22 47.58 134.38
CA GLY A 129 -76.46 48.80 134.69
C GLY A 129 -77.34 50.04 134.84
N GLY A 130 -77.13 50.85 135.89
CA GLY A 130 -77.86 52.10 136.11
C GLY A 130 -77.56 52.75 137.46
N ASP A 131 -78.07 53.95 137.72
CA ASP A 131 -78.00 54.59 139.04
C ASP A 131 -79.17 55.58 139.30
N ARG A 132 -79.70 55.54 140.53
CA ARG A 132 -80.58 56.48 141.30
C ARG A 132 -81.48 57.50 140.56
N GLY A 133 -82.81 57.47 140.81
CA GLY A 133 -83.77 58.48 140.31
C GLY A 133 -85.07 58.70 141.13
N GLY A 134 -85.93 57.67 141.25
CA GLY A 134 -87.11 57.68 142.15
C GLY A 134 -88.53 57.66 141.50
N LEU A 135 -89.44 56.93 142.16
CA LEU A 135 -90.93 56.98 142.10
C LEU A 135 -91.71 56.50 140.83
N ASN A 136 -92.09 55.20 140.82
CA ASN A 136 -93.47 54.62 140.69
C ASN A 136 -94.48 55.06 139.57
N PRO A 137 -95.42 54.20 139.07
CA PRO A 137 -95.42 52.74 138.78
C PRO A 137 -96.07 52.28 137.42
N CYS A 138 -95.97 50.96 137.10
CA CYS A 138 -96.83 50.10 136.20
C CYS A 138 -96.58 49.95 134.64
N ALA A 139 -96.71 48.69 134.16
CA ALA A 139 -96.72 48.14 132.77
C ALA A 139 -95.39 48.18 131.94
N GLY A 140 -95.09 47.30 130.96
CA GLY A 140 -95.79 46.13 130.34
C GLY A 140 -94.86 45.23 129.46
N ASN A 141 -95.39 44.24 128.71
CA ASN A 141 -94.64 43.17 127.99
C ASN A 141 -94.35 43.43 126.48
N TYR A 142 -93.41 42.66 125.88
CA TYR A 142 -93.13 42.57 124.42
C TYR A 142 -92.91 41.11 123.94
N ARG A 143 -93.06 40.82 122.63
CA ARG A 143 -92.93 39.50 121.97
C ARG A 143 -92.21 39.57 120.59
N SER A 144 -91.93 38.39 119.99
CA SER A 144 -91.17 38.14 118.74
C SER A 144 -92.04 38.08 117.45
N GLY A 145 -91.41 37.87 116.28
CA GLY A 145 -92.07 37.67 114.98
C GLY A 145 -91.25 36.81 114.00
N GLY A 146 -91.88 36.26 112.94
CA GLY A 146 -91.34 35.20 112.06
C GLY A 146 -90.45 35.63 110.86
N ALA A 147 -90.08 34.65 110.01
CA ALA A 147 -89.06 34.81 108.96
C ALA A 147 -89.36 34.00 107.66
N GLY A 148 -89.00 34.54 106.49
CA GLY A 148 -89.21 33.90 105.18
C GLY A 148 -88.10 32.95 104.71
N GLY A 149 -88.39 32.18 103.66
CA GLY A 149 -87.48 31.23 103.01
C GLY A 149 -86.82 31.73 101.71
N GLY A 150 -85.86 30.96 101.20
CA GLY A 150 -85.01 31.31 100.05
C GLY A 150 -85.41 30.67 98.70
N SER A 151 -84.89 31.24 97.61
CA SER A 151 -85.10 30.75 96.24
C SER A 151 -84.07 29.70 95.81
N SER A 152 -84.44 28.89 94.80
CA SER A 152 -83.57 27.92 94.12
C SER A 152 -83.42 28.31 92.65
N ALA A 153 -82.24 28.12 92.05
CA ALA A 153 -81.94 28.58 90.70
C ALA A 153 -80.89 27.72 89.97
N VAL A 154 -80.87 27.82 88.64
CA VAL A 154 -79.79 27.31 87.78
C VAL A 154 -79.11 28.50 87.12
N LEU A 155 -77.78 28.60 87.24
CA LEU A 155 -76.98 29.71 86.72
C LEU A 155 -75.88 29.28 85.74
N ARG A 156 -75.63 30.14 84.77
CA ARG A 156 -74.45 30.16 83.88
C ARG A 156 -73.53 31.28 84.35
N GLY A 157 -72.51 30.93 85.15
CA GLY A 157 -71.72 31.92 85.88
C GLY A 157 -72.60 32.72 86.85
N SER A 158 -72.76 34.02 86.60
CA SER A 158 -73.66 34.92 87.34
C SER A 158 -75.05 35.09 86.70
N THR A 159 -75.31 34.52 85.53
CA THR A 159 -76.59 34.67 84.82
C THR A 159 -77.57 33.58 85.23
N VAL A 160 -78.71 33.96 85.82
CA VAL A 160 -79.82 33.03 86.09
C VAL A 160 -80.41 32.54 84.76
N LEU A 161 -80.44 31.22 84.57
CA LEU A 161 -81.12 30.56 83.45
C LEU A 161 -82.58 30.21 83.80
N ALA A 162 -82.83 29.85 85.06
CA ALA A 162 -84.16 29.65 85.64
C ALA A 162 -84.08 29.77 87.18
N GLU A 163 -85.14 30.29 87.84
CA GLU A 163 -85.22 30.47 89.30
C GLU A 163 -86.66 30.28 89.80
N ALA A 164 -86.83 29.71 90.99
CA ALA A 164 -88.10 29.58 91.69
C ALA A 164 -88.01 30.20 93.10
N GLY A 165 -88.94 31.10 93.43
CA GLY A 165 -88.95 31.90 94.66
C GLY A 165 -89.28 31.12 95.95
N GLY A 166 -88.80 31.63 97.10
CA GLY A 166 -89.13 31.10 98.43
C GLY A 166 -90.34 31.76 99.10
N GLY A 167 -90.88 31.13 100.14
CA GLY A 167 -92.11 31.51 100.83
C GLY A 167 -91.97 32.47 102.02
N GLY A 168 -93.10 32.99 102.52
CA GLY A 168 -93.17 34.01 103.61
C GLY A 168 -93.53 33.48 105.00
N GLY A 169 -93.54 34.38 106.00
CA GLY A 169 -93.94 34.12 107.39
C GLY A 169 -94.71 35.31 108.01
N GLY A 170 -95.48 35.08 109.08
CA GLY A 170 -96.45 36.04 109.66
C GLY A 170 -96.26 36.41 111.15
N GLY A 171 -97.27 37.01 111.78
CA GLY A 171 -97.28 37.39 113.22
C GLY A 171 -98.48 38.27 113.66
N GLY A 172 -98.61 38.52 114.98
CA GLY A 172 -99.65 39.32 115.66
C GLY A 172 -99.32 39.53 117.16
N ASP A 173 -100.14 40.14 118.04
CA ASP A 173 -101.46 40.78 117.92
C ASP A 173 -101.65 41.81 119.09
N GLY A 174 -102.72 42.62 119.11
CA GLY A 174 -102.89 43.82 119.96
C GLY A 174 -103.79 43.70 121.22
N CYS A 175 -103.65 44.66 122.15
CA CYS A 175 -104.39 44.75 123.42
C CYS A 175 -104.86 46.19 123.78
N TYR A 176 -105.87 46.29 124.65
CA TYR A 176 -106.72 47.47 124.85
C TYR A 176 -106.18 48.61 125.76
N GLY A 177 -106.65 49.83 125.46
CA GLY A 177 -106.82 50.98 126.35
C GLY A 177 -107.95 51.87 125.82
N GLY A 178 -108.70 52.61 126.65
CA GLY A 178 -109.92 53.29 126.16
C GLY A 178 -110.41 54.51 126.94
N GLY A 179 -111.36 55.24 126.34
CA GLY A 179 -112.07 56.38 126.93
C GLY A 179 -112.89 57.19 125.92
N GLY A 180 -114.00 57.79 126.37
CA GLY A 180 -114.81 58.77 125.62
C GLY A 180 -115.88 58.17 124.67
N GLY A 181 -117.17 58.30 125.01
CA GLY A 181 -118.27 57.67 124.25
C GLY A 181 -119.19 58.63 123.47
N GLY A 182 -120.15 58.06 122.73
CA GLY A 182 -121.28 58.79 122.14
C GLY A 182 -122.03 58.04 121.02
N GLY A 183 -123.38 58.05 121.06
CA GLY A 183 -124.23 57.97 119.85
C GLY A 183 -124.61 56.58 119.28
N ALA A 184 -125.81 56.11 119.61
CA ALA A 184 -126.42 54.82 119.24
C ALA A 184 -126.82 54.58 117.75
N GLY A 185 -126.91 53.28 117.39
CA GLY A 185 -127.85 52.69 116.37
C GLY A 185 -127.26 52.29 114.99
N SER A 186 -127.86 51.40 114.17
CA SER A 186 -128.85 50.31 114.40
C SER A 186 -129.23 49.57 113.07
N HIS A 187 -129.29 48.22 113.07
CA HIS A 187 -129.98 47.34 112.05
C HIS A 187 -129.47 47.35 110.57
N ALA A 188 -129.83 46.47 109.60
CA ALA A 188 -130.14 45.01 109.52
C ALA A 188 -130.30 44.53 108.03
N GLY A 189 -130.19 43.21 107.69
CA GLY A 189 -130.91 42.54 106.56
C GLY A 189 -130.21 42.05 105.23
N ASP A 190 -130.09 40.71 105.06
CA ASP A 190 -130.37 39.77 103.92
C ASP A 190 -130.04 39.94 102.38
N THR A 191 -129.26 38.97 101.81
CA THR A 191 -129.36 38.15 100.53
C THR A 191 -129.25 38.66 99.02
N GLY A 192 -128.13 38.35 98.27
CA GLY A 192 -128.06 37.59 96.94
C GLY A 192 -127.76 38.18 95.49
N GLY A 193 -126.69 37.73 94.74
CA GLY A 193 -126.64 37.34 93.25
C GLY A 193 -125.95 38.14 92.04
N GLY A 194 -125.18 37.47 91.11
CA GLY A 194 -125.09 37.67 89.58
C GLY A 194 -123.92 38.42 88.77
N GLY A 195 -123.49 38.01 87.52
CA GLY A 195 -122.51 38.72 86.58
C GLY A 195 -122.03 38.07 85.19
N SER A 196 -121.30 38.75 84.23
CA SER A 196 -120.84 38.25 82.85
C SER A 196 -119.80 39.09 81.96
N GLY A 197 -118.93 38.53 81.04
CA GLY A 197 -118.05 39.23 79.99
C GLY A 197 -116.98 38.41 79.11
N SER A 198 -116.40 38.90 77.95
CA SER A 198 -115.39 38.20 77.00
C SER A 198 -114.66 39.01 75.82
N ASN A 199 -113.61 38.44 75.12
CA ASN A 199 -113.06 38.58 73.68
C ASN A 199 -111.88 39.57 73.24
N SER A 200 -111.08 39.48 72.11
CA SER A 200 -110.47 38.43 71.18
C SER A 200 -109.68 38.92 69.86
N GLY A 201 -108.46 38.39 69.43
CA GLY A 201 -108.02 38.15 67.97
C GLY A 201 -106.76 38.82 67.21
N GLY A 202 -106.08 38.10 66.23
CA GLY A 202 -105.19 38.56 65.07
C GLY A 202 -103.60 38.44 65.07
N GLY A 203 -102.86 38.08 63.96
CA GLY A 203 -101.34 38.06 63.81
C GLY A 203 -100.75 37.21 62.61
N GLY A 204 -99.45 37.06 62.19
CA GLY A 204 -98.07 37.68 62.36
C GLY A 204 -96.83 36.77 61.92
N GLY A 205 -95.65 37.25 61.39
CA GLY A 205 -94.36 36.47 61.30
C GLY A 205 -93.16 36.78 60.27
N GLY A 206 -91.87 36.49 60.62
CA GLY A 206 -90.64 36.43 59.72
C GLY A 206 -89.19 36.55 60.35
N GLY A 207 -88.10 36.06 59.68
CA GLY A 207 -86.61 36.32 59.88
C GLY A 207 -85.84 35.72 61.13
N ALA A 208 -84.49 35.82 61.38
CA ALA A 208 -83.20 35.87 60.60
C ALA A 208 -81.86 35.94 61.48
N VAL A 209 -80.63 35.85 60.88
CA VAL A 209 -79.24 36.37 61.23
C VAL A 209 -78.21 35.81 62.30
N ALA A 210 -76.88 35.97 61.99
CA ALA A 210 -75.59 36.09 62.80
C ALA A 210 -74.88 34.83 63.39
N GLY A 211 -73.56 34.76 63.78
CA GLY A 211 -72.31 35.60 63.65
C GLY A 211 -71.51 35.81 64.99
N GLY A 212 -70.16 35.84 65.20
CA GLY A 212 -68.89 35.64 64.41
C GLY A 212 -67.56 35.97 65.23
N GLN A 213 -66.34 35.96 64.61
CA GLN A 213 -64.93 36.31 65.09
C GLN A 213 -63.98 35.16 65.54
N GLY A 214 -62.64 35.12 65.31
CA GLY A 214 -61.60 35.97 64.63
C GLY A 214 -60.31 35.12 64.36
N GLY A 215 -59.08 35.53 63.97
CA GLY A 215 -58.34 36.79 63.68
C GLY A 215 -56.91 36.48 63.06
N ARG A 216 -56.00 37.45 62.81
CA ARG A 216 -54.67 37.27 62.10
C ARG A 216 -53.59 38.35 62.40
N GLY A 217 -52.38 38.23 61.81
CA GLY A 217 -51.41 39.32 61.56
C GLY A 217 -50.75 39.22 60.15
N GLY A 218 -50.10 40.24 59.57
CA GLY A 218 -49.83 41.61 60.05
C GLY A 218 -49.24 42.56 58.96
N ASN A 219 -48.64 43.69 59.40
CA ASN A 219 -47.95 44.78 58.65
C ASN A 219 -48.75 45.86 57.87
N ALA A 220 -49.04 46.95 58.59
CA ALA A 220 -48.77 48.37 58.28
C ALA A 220 -49.07 49.00 56.88
N SER A 221 -50.22 49.67 56.79
CA SER A 221 -50.35 51.12 56.46
C SER A 221 -51.75 51.60 56.95
N GLY A 222 -52.08 52.91 56.95
CA GLY A 222 -53.30 53.36 57.64
C GLY A 222 -53.86 54.76 57.31
N SER A 223 -54.61 55.32 58.27
CA SER A 223 -55.39 56.59 58.29
C SER A 223 -56.89 56.51 57.94
N GLY A 224 -57.75 57.04 58.84
CA GLY A 224 -59.20 57.32 58.68
C GLY A 224 -60.19 56.13 58.76
N GLY A 225 -61.37 56.19 59.41
CA GLY A 225 -61.87 57.13 60.44
C GLY A 225 -63.40 57.33 60.51
N GLY A 226 -64.04 57.05 61.67
CA GLY A 226 -65.30 57.68 62.13
C GLY A 226 -66.64 56.89 62.15
N GLY A 227 -67.37 56.94 63.28
CA GLY A 227 -68.81 56.58 63.47
C GLY A 227 -69.18 55.08 63.48
N GLY A 228 -70.17 54.54 64.24
CA GLY A 228 -71.13 55.09 65.23
C GLY A 228 -72.55 55.30 64.69
N GLY A 229 -73.67 54.81 65.27
CA GLY A 229 -73.89 53.90 66.42
C GLY A 229 -75.38 53.80 66.82
N GLY A 230 -75.78 52.80 67.65
CA GLY A 230 -77.15 52.61 68.21
C GLY A 230 -78.18 51.90 67.29
N GLY A 231 -79.31 51.37 67.78
CA GLY A 231 -79.70 51.07 69.17
C GLY A 231 -81.21 50.96 69.45
N GLY A 232 -81.66 49.88 70.12
CA GLY A 232 -82.92 49.80 70.89
C GLY A 232 -84.23 49.40 70.17
N GLY A 233 -85.17 48.79 70.92
CA GLY A 233 -86.56 48.55 70.49
C GLY A 233 -87.25 47.34 71.15
N CYS A 234 -88.14 47.56 72.13
CA CYS A 234 -88.87 46.50 72.84
C CYS A 234 -90.40 46.75 72.88
N ALA A 235 -91.20 45.73 72.54
CA ALA A 235 -92.62 45.50 72.86
C ALA A 235 -92.95 44.05 72.39
N GLY A 236 -93.84 43.23 72.97
CA GLY A 236 -95.07 43.46 73.75
C GLY A 236 -96.30 43.09 72.88
N GLY A 237 -97.36 42.43 73.33
CA GLY A 237 -97.72 41.83 74.63
C GLY A 237 -99.23 41.50 74.69
N ALA A 238 -99.68 40.70 75.68
CA ALA A 238 -101.07 40.22 75.91
C ALA A 238 -101.67 39.30 74.81
N GLY A 239 -102.71 38.48 75.07
CA GLY A 239 -103.42 38.11 76.31
C GLY A 239 -103.93 36.65 76.21
N GLY A 240 -104.85 36.12 77.01
CA GLY A 240 -105.68 36.68 78.10
C GLY A 240 -106.90 35.76 78.37
N GLU A 241 -107.63 35.99 79.47
CA GLU A 241 -108.81 35.21 79.95
C GLU A 241 -108.52 33.76 80.42
N GLY A 242 -109.20 33.17 81.41
CA GLY A 242 -110.34 33.59 82.27
C GLY A 242 -111.35 32.43 82.43
N ALA A 243 -112.04 32.17 83.55
CA ALA A 243 -112.13 32.75 84.90
C ALA A 243 -112.14 31.60 85.97
N GLY A 244 -112.14 31.77 87.30
CA GLY A 244 -113.10 32.48 88.17
C GLY A 244 -114.30 31.55 88.54
N TYR A 245 -114.82 31.44 89.76
CA TYR A 245 -114.57 32.06 91.09
C TYR A 245 -114.93 30.98 92.17
N ASN A 246 -114.97 31.13 93.51
CA ASN A 246 -114.82 32.22 94.50
C ASN A 246 -114.43 31.53 95.86
N GLY A 247 -114.24 32.14 97.04
CA GLY A 247 -114.29 33.53 97.51
C GLY A 247 -115.02 33.65 98.86
N GLY A 248 -114.29 33.78 99.99
CA GLY A 248 -114.90 34.09 101.30
C GLY A 248 -114.01 33.90 102.54
N GLY A 249 -113.69 35.01 103.23
CA GLY A 249 -113.46 35.06 104.69
C GLY A 249 -112.09 34.61 105.24
N GLY A 250 -111.22 35.55 105.58
CA GLY A 250 -110.00 35.31 106.37
C GLY A 250 -108.97 36.42 106.18
N GLY A 251 -108.38 36.92 107.27
CA GLY A 251 -107.33 37.94 107.22
C GLY A 251 -105.96 37.31 106.97
N GLY A 252 -105.25 37.74 105.91
CA GLY A 252 -103.89 37.35 105.59
C GLY A 252 -103.21 38.44 104.77
N GLY A 253 -101.91 38.69 105.01
CA GLY A 253 -101.21 39.83 104.40
C GLY A 253 -100.86 39.62 102.92
N GLY A 254 -100.82 40.72 102.15
CA GLY A 254 -100.00 40.77 100.93
C GLY A 254 -98.52 40.50 101.28
N GLY A 255 -97.72 39.87 100.44
CA GLY A 255 -97.66 40.04 98.98
C GLY A 255 -96.74 41.24 98.70
N GLY A 256 -95.58 41.10 98.04
CA GLY A 256 -95.35 40.44 96.75
C GLY A 256 -95.25 41.56 95.69
N SER A 257 -94.35 41.55 94.70
CA SER A 257 -93.41 40.53 94.22
C SER A 257 -92.20 41.19 93.49
N SER A 258 -91.29 40.37 92.96
CA SER A 258 -90.18 40.65 92.01
C SER A 258 -90.05 42.06 91.35
N CYS A 259 -88.81 42.59 91.29
CA CYS A 259 -88.16 43.05 90.04
C CYS A 259 -86.76 43.68 90.28
N ALA A 260 -85.69 42.86 90.28
CA ALA A 260 -84.32 43.33 90.10
C ALA A 260 -83.45 42.21 89.49
N GLN A 261 -82.83 42.45 88.33
CA GLN A 261 -81.82 41.53 87.79
C GLN A 261 -80.54 41.62 88.64
N GLY A 262 -79.98 40.46 89.02
CA GLY A 262 -78.66 40.37 89.65
C GLY A 262 -78.61 40.43 91.19
N ALA A 263 -79.74 40.30 91.89
CA ALA A 263 -79.81 40.36 93.36
C ALA A 263 -80.42 39.11 94.00
N VAL A 264 -79.69 37.99 93.97
CA VAL A 264 -79.99 36.84 94.85
C VAL A 264 -79.79 37.31 96.30
N LYS A 265 -80.81 37.18 97.16
CA LYS A 265 -80.71 37.59 98.57
C LYS A 265 -79.72 36.68 99.31
N VAL A 266 -78.55 37.24 99.63
CA VAL A 266 -77.54 36.59 100.47
C VAL A 266 -78.14 36.24 101.84
N ALA A 267 -77.80 35.07 102.36
CA ALA A 267 -78.49 34.43 103.48
C ALA A 267 -78.45 35.24 104.79
N TYR A 268 -79.53 35.11 105.57
CA TYR A 268 -79.55 35.44 106.99
C TYR A 268 -78.50 34.58 107.72
N GLN A 269 -77.53 35.20 108.40
CA GLN A 269 -76.59 34.46 109.26
C GLN A 269 -77.20 34.15 110.64
N GLY A 270 -78.32 33.42 110.62
CA GLY A 270 -78.86 32.69 111.77
C GLY A 270 -78.57 31.18 111.64
N ALA A 271 -78.76 30.42 112.71
CA ALA A 271 -78.60 28.96 112.67
C ALA A 271 -79.69 28.34 111.76
N ALA A 272 -79.27 27.73 110.65
CA ALA A 272 -80.17 27.11 109.69
C ALA A 272 -80.78 25.79 110.21
N GLN A 273 -81.94 25.43 109.65
CA GLN A 273 -82.55 24.11 109.71
C GLN A 273 -82.62 23.55 108.27
N ASP A 274 -82.84 22.25 108.11
CA ASP A 274 -82.92 21.63 106.78
C ASP A 274 -84.14 22.14 105.99
N GLY A 275 -83.92 22.54 104.73
CA GLY A 275 -84.93 23.06 103.81
C GLY A 275 -85.29 22.10 102.68
N ASN A 276 -86.37 22.40 101.95
CA ASN A 276 -86.99 21.49 100.98
C ASN A 276 -86.89 21.94 99.50
N GLY A 277 -85.99 22.86 99.17
CA GLY A 277 -85.71 23.22 97.77
C GLY A 277 -85.07 22.07 96.97
N ARG A 278 -85.26 22.03 95.65
CA ARG A 278 -84.72 20.98 94.76
C ARG A 278 -84.34 21.52 93.38
N VAL A 279 -83.36 20.88 92.74
CA VAL A 279 -83.05 21.03 91.31
C VAL A 279 -82.84 19.65 90.66
N ILE A 280 -83.55 19.36 89.58
CA ILE A 280 -83.36 18.15 88.75
C ILE A 280 -82.77 18.58 87.40
N VAL A 281 -81.87 17.77 86.82
CA VAL A 281 -81.27 18.02 85.51
C VAL A 281 -81.25 16.74 84.65
N ASP A 282 -81.90 16.78 83.49
CA ASP A 282 -81.86 15.74 82.46
C ASP A 282 -81.06 16.21 81.24
N ALA A 283 -80.26 15.33 80.62
CA ALA A 283 -79.37 15.66 79.50
C ALA A 283 -79.77 14.96 78.19
N ASN A 284 -79.86 15.73 77.10
CA ASN A 284 -80.28 15.28 75.77
C ASN A 284 -79.08 15.21 74.81
N ALA A 285 -78.64 14.00 74.43
CA ALA A 285 -77.36 13.81 73.73
C ALA A 285 -77.38 12.69 72.65
N LEU A 286 -76.74 12.97 71.52
CA LEU A 286 -76.36 11.99 70.49
C LEU A 286 -74.83 12.00 70.32
N ALA A 287 -74.26 10.86 69.92
CA ALA A 287 -72.88 10.74 69.47
C ALA A 287 -72.83 9.97 68.13
N VAL A 288 -71.93 10.36 67.24
CA VAL A 288 -71.66 9.68 65.95
C VAL A 288 -70.17 9.40 65.82
N THR A 289 -69.81 8.18 65.44
CA THR A 289 -68.44 7.75 65.13
C THR A 289 -68.42 7.14 63.74
N THR A 290 -67.51 7.59 62.86
CA THR A 290 -67.33 7.06 61.51
C THR A 290 -65.90 6.55 61.33
N THR A 291 -65.75 5.31 60.85
CA THR A 291 -64.46 4.72 60.43
C THR A 291 -64.58 4.23 59.00
N ALA A 292 -63.49 4.29 58.24
CA ALA A 292 -63.44 3.89 56.83
C ALA A 292 -62.17 3.09 56.54
N VAL A 293 -62.26 2.12 55.63
CA VAL A 293 -61.13 1.35 55.07
C VAL A 293 -61.42 1.11 53.59
N VAL A 294 -60.40 1.07 52.72
CA VAL A 294 -60.57 0.47 51.38
C VAL A 294 -60.52 -1.05 51.54
N VAL A 295 -61.33 -1.73 50.73
CA VAL A 295 -61.35 -3.18 50.58
C VAL A 295 -60.94 -3.47 49.15
N ASP A 296 -59.70 -3.96 48.98
CA ASP A 296 -59.20 -4.56 47.74
C ASP A 296 -60.24 -5.59 47.25
N SER A 297 -60.93 -5.22 46.17
CA SER A 297 -62.09 -5.93 45.62
C SER A 297 -61.78 -6.56 44.26
N ASN A 298 -60.62 -6.27 43.68
CA ASN A 298 -60.13 -6.85 42.42
C ASN A 298 -58.87 -7.72 42.57
N SER A 299 -58.31 -7.82 43.78
CA SER A 299 -57.11 -8.57 44.17
C SER A 299 -55.81 -8.03 43.57
N THR A 300 -55.60 -6.70 43.62
CA THR A 300 -54.37 -6.04 43.14
C THR A 300 -53.34 -5.72 44.23
N GLU A 301 -53.66 -5.96 45.51
CA GLU A 301 -52.84 -5.62 46.69
C GLU A 301 -52.55 -4.11 46.89
N HIS A 302 -53.26 -3.24 46.16
CA HIS A 302 -53.07 -1.78 46.12
C HIS A 302 -54.41 -1.04 45.93
N ASP A 303 -54.54 0.20 46.42
CA ASP A 303 -55.74 1.02 46.17
C ASP A 303 -55.88 1.35 44.66
N ASP A 304 -56.91 0.86 43.96
CA ASP A 304 -57.15 1.24 42.55
C ASP A 304 -58.64 1.42 42.13
N ILE A 305 -58.89 1.60 40.82
CA ILE A 305 -60.21 1.93 40.28
C ILE A 305 -61.09 0.67 40.20
N GLY A 306 -62.12 0.62 41.05
CA GLY A 306 -63.01 -0.53 41.20
C GLY A 306 -62.95 -1.17 42.59
N ASP A 307 -62.02 -0.74 43.44
CA ASP A 307 -62.03 -1.04 44.87
C ASP A 307 -63.13 -0.29 45.62
N ASP A 308 -63.51 -0.80 46.79
CA ASP A 308 -64.62 -0.27 47.56
C ASP A 308 -64.18 0.22 48.94
N VAL A 309 -64.46 1.48 49.25
CA VAL A 309 -64.34 2.01 50.62
C VAL A 309 -65.55 1.53 51.44
N GLU A 310 -65.30 0.74 52.47
CA GLU A 310 -66.32 0.34 53.44
C GLU A 310 -66.32 1.32 54.64
N TYR A 311 -67.45 1.97 54.83
CA TYR A 311 -67.74 2.87 55.94
C TYR A 311 -68.49 2.15 57.03
N HIS A 312 -67.99 2.24 58.27
CA HIS A 312 -68.67 1.81 59.48
C HIS A 312 -69.07 3.04 60.30
N VAL A 313 -70.37 3.17 60.58
CA VAL A 313 -70.96 4.27 61.35
C VAL A 313 -71.63 3.71 62.59
N GLU A 314 -71.32 4.26 63.76
CA GLU A 314 -72.06 4.00 64.99
C GLU A 314 -72.67 5.30 65.54
N VAL A 315 -73.98 5.29 65.76
CA VAL A 315 -74.73 6.38 66.37
C VAL A 315 -75.27 5.90 67.71
N ARG A 316 -75.08 6.69 68.77
CA ARG A 316 -75.55 6.36 70.13
C ARG A 316 -76.41 7.47 70.70
N ASN A 317 -77.49 7.09 71.38
CA ASN A 317 -78.20 7.97 72.29
C ASN A 317 -77.49 7.91 73.65
N THR A 318 -76.75 8.96 74.00
CA THR A 318 -76.02 9.09 75.27
C THR A 318 -76.76 9.93 76.31
N GLY A 319 -77.99 10.37 76.00
CA GLY A 319 -78.86 11.08 76.95
C GLY A 319 -79.64 10.13 77.87
N SER A 320 -80.31 10.70 78.87
CA SER A 320 -81.17 9.96 79.81
C SER A 320 -82.55 9.58 79.23
N ARG A 321 -82.88 10.03 78.01
CA ARG A 321 -84.22 9.97 77.43
C ARG A 321 -84.26 9.44 76.01
N LYS A 322 -85.44 8.98 75.61
CA LYS A 322 -85.78 8.52 74.25
C LYS A 322 -85.70 9.67 73.24
N VAL A 323 -84.82 9.54 72.24
CA VAL A 323 -84.71 10.46 71.10
C VAL A 323 -85.66 9.97 70.00
N SER A 324 -86.51 10.84 69.48
CA SER A 324 -87.44 10.57 68.37
C SER A 324 -86.93 11.20 67.05
N ASP A 325 -87.58 10.88 65.94
CA ASP A 325 -87.31 11.40 64.59
C ASP A 325 -85.85 11.25 64.14
N VAL A 326 -85.20 10.14 64.52
CA VAL A 326 -83.77 9.94 64.24
C VAL A 326 -83.52 9.75 62.73
N ALA A 327 -82.82 10.70 62.14
CA ALA A 327 -82.44 10.71 60.72
C ALA A 327 -80.93 10.87 60.54
N LEU A 328 -80.38 10.20 59.52
CA LEU A 328 -78.98 10.25 59.13
C LEU A 328 -78.82 10.88 57.75
N LEU A 329 -77.92 11.86 57.63
CA LEU A 329 -77.42 12.38 56.37
C LEU A 329 -75.96 11.97 56.23
N ALA A 330 -75.62 11.23 55.19
CA ALA A 330 -74.27 10.75 54.93
C ALA A 330 -73.84 11.09 53.50
N THR A 331 -72.62 11.57 53.32
CA THR A 331 -72.06 11.95 52.02
C THR A 331 -70.62 11.48 51.88
N VAL A 332 -70.29 11.01 50.68
CA VAL A 332 -68.90 10.91 50.19
C VAL A 332 -68.58 12.20 49.44
N ASP A 333 -67.40 12.73 49.72
CA ASP A 333 -66.88 14.03 49.26
C ASP A 333 -67.83 15.21 49.51
N PRO A 334 -67.66 15.95 50.64
CA PRO A 334 -68.54 17.06 51.01
C PRO A 334 -68.49 18.26 50.05
N GLU A 335 -67.53 18.34 49.11
CA GLU A 335 -67.57 19.35 48.03
C GLU A 335 -68.53 18.95 46.90
N THR A 336 -68.80 17.65 46.72
CA THR A 336 -69.72 17.13 45.68
C THR A 336 -71.13 16.86 46.21
N GLY A 337 -71.25 16.56 47.51
CA GLY A 337 -72.52 16.16 48.13
C GLY A 337 -73.01 14.78 47.70
N THR A 338 -72.14 13.90 47.19
CA THR A 338 -72.52 12.57 46.70
C THR A 338 -73.09 11.73 47.86
N PRO A 339 -74.34 11.24 47.80
CA PRO A 339 -74.98 10.59 48.95
C PRO A 339 -74.38 9.21 49.23
N LEU A 340 -73.92 8.99 50.47
CA LEU A 340 -73.48 7.69 50.95
C LEU A 340 -74.70 6.88 51.42
N SER A 341 -75.00 5.79 50.73
CA SER A 341 -76.09 4.89 51.13
C SER A 341 -75.68 4.05 52.34
N LEU A 342 -76.33 4.26 53.48
CA LEU A 342 -76.09 3.52 54.72
C LEU A 342 -77.18 2.46 54.96
N SER A 343 -76.74 1.22 55.21
CA SER A 343 -77.55 0.10 55.67
C SER A 343 -77.42 -0.05 57.18
N CYS A 344 -78.48 0.27 57.92
CA CYS A 344 -78.47 0.25 59.40
C CYS A 344 -79.08 -1.01 60.00
N LEU A 345 -78.60 -1.38 61.20
CA LEU A 345 -79.15 -2.41 62.07
C LEU A 345 -79.52 -1.80 63.45
N PRO A 346 -80.78 -1.94 63.92
CA PRO A 346 -81.91 -2.61 63.26
C PRO A 346 -82.32 -1.98 61.92
N VAL A 347 -82.97 -2.77 61.06
CA VAL A 347 -83.32 -2.38 59.69
C VAL A 347 -84.47 -1.37 59.71
N GLN A 348 -84.33 -0.31 58.91
CA GLN A 348 -84.92 1.02 59.12
C GLN A 348 -84.26 1.73 60.32
N PRO A 349 -83.74 2.98 60.16
CA PRO A 349 -83.28 3.75 61.30
C PRO A 349 -84.48 3.91 62.25
N PRO A 350 -84.35 3.51 63.53
CA PRO A 350 -85.47 3.55 64.44
C PRO A 350 -85.84 5.01 64.65
N THR A 351 -87.04 5.39 64.20
CA THR A 351 -87.60 6.74 64.43
C THR A 351 -87.74 7.07 65.91
N THR A 352 -87.47 6.12 66.81
CA THR A 352 -87.12 6.43 68.20
C THR A 352 -85.96 5.57 68.72
N MET A 353 -84.85 6.20 69.14
CA MET A 353 -83.77 5.56 69.88
C MET A 353 -83.99 5.70 71.40
N GLU A 354 -84.13 4.58 72.10
CA GLU A 354 -84.20 4.56 73.57
C GLU A 354 -82.89 5.06 74.21
N ALA A 355 -82.96 5.50 75.48
CA ALA A 355 -81.80 5.96 76.22
C ALA A 355 -80.72 4.86 76.32
N GLY A 356 -79.46 5.20 76.02
CA GLY A 356 -78.34 4.24 75.99
C GLY A 356 -78.33 3.30 74.76
N SER A 357 -79.34 3.34 73.89
CA SER A 357 -79.37 2.51 72.69
C SER A 357 -78.37 2.97 71.61
N LYS A 358 -77.98 2.04 70.74
CA LYS A 358 -77.10 2.31 69.60
C LYS A 358 -77.73 1.82 68.28
N LEU A 359 -77.40 2.54 67.23
CA LEU A 359 -77.66 2.22 65.83
C LEU A 359 -76.30 2.01 65.16
N THR A 360 -76.10 0.89 64.47
CA THR A 360 -74.87 0.63 63.72
C THR A 360 -75.21 0.49 62.25
N CYS A 361 -74.50 1.20 61.38
CA CYS A 361 -74.73 1.19 59.94
C CYS A 361 -73.43 0.95 59.17
N THR A 362 -73.52 0.27 58.03
CA THR A 362 -72.43 0.18 57.06
C THR A 362 -72.81 0.83 55.74
N GLY A 363 -71.83 1.36 55.02
CA GLY A 363 -71.99 1.92 53.67
C GLY A 363 -70.79 1.56 52.80
N ARG A 364 -70.94 1.59 51.48
CA ARG A 364 -69.90 1.18 50.53
C ARG A 364 -69.80 2.20 49.40
N TYR A 365 -68.59 2.51 48.94
CA TYR A 365 -68.32 3.44 47.85
C TYR A 365 -67.19 2.92 46.95
N GLU A 366 -67.54 2.60 45.71
CA GLU A 366 -66.61 2.22 44.63
C GLU A 366 -65.72 3.42 44.23
N LEU A 367 -64.40 3.26 44.34
CA LEU A 367 -63.38 4.26 44.02
C LEU A 367 -63.30 4.52 42.52
N ARG A 368 -63.27 5.80 42.14
CA ARG A 368 -63.32 6.26 40.74
C ARG A 368 -62.05 7.02 40.37
N GLY A 369 -61.75 7.10 39.08
CA GLY A 369 -60.58 7.85 38.59
C GLY A 369 -60.55 9.35 38.98
N VAL A 370 -61.67 9.94 39.39
CA VAL A 370 -61.72 11.30 39.97
C VAL A 370 -61.22 11.36 41.42
N ASP A 371 -61.39 10.27 42.18
CA ASP A 371 -60.90 10.13 43.55
C ASP A 371 -59.38 9.94 43.53
N PHE A 372 -58.88 9.10 42.62
CA PHE A 372 -57.45 9.04 42.25
C PHE A 372 -56.94 10.31 41.54
N THR A 373 -57.80 11.29 41.25
CA THR A 373 -57.43 12.65 40.80
C THR A 373 -57.43 13.68 41.96
N ARG A 374 -58.08 13.38 43.10
CA ARG A 374 -58.08 14.19 44.33
C ARG A 374 -57.03 13.68 45.34
N GLY A 375 -56.93 12.38 45.56
CA GLY A 375 -55.89 11.70 46.36
C GLY A 375 -56.31 11.29 47.76
N SER A 376 -57.54 11.63 48.14
CA SER A 376 -58.19 11.12 49.33
C SER A 376 -59.70 11.15 49.13
N VAL A 377 -60.40 10.30 49.86
CA VAL A 377 -61.86 10.28 49.93
C VAL A 377 -62.28 10.74 51.33
N THR A 378 -62.92 11.90 51.40
CA THR A 378 -63.48 12.45 52.64
C THR A 378 -64.95 12.10 52.77
N SER A 379 -65.34 11.54 53.91
CA SER A 379 -66.73 11.26 54.26
C SER A 379 -67.24 12.23 55.33
N SER A 380 -68.56 12.48 55.33
CA SER A 380 -69.23 13.20 56.41
C SER A 380 -70.57 12.53 56.72
N VAL A 381 -70.87 12.34 58.00
CA VAL A 381 -72.10 11.71 58.50
C VAL A 381 -72.66 12.53 59.65
N THR A 382 -73.91 12.97 59.53
CA THR A 382 -74.63 13.74 60.55
C THR A 382 -75.90 13.02 60.96
N ALA A 383 -76.07 12.79 62.26
CA ALA A 383 -77.29 12.31 62.87
C ALA A 383 -78.08 13.48 63.49
N THR A 384 -79.41 13.42 63.39
CA THR A 384 -80.36 14.40 63.94
C THR A 384 -81.51 13.68 64.63
N GLY A 385 -82.18 14.32 65.60
CA GLY A 385 -83.38 13.80 66.26
C GLY A 385 -83.98 14.80 67.27
N SER A 386 -85.04 14.39 67.98
CA SER A 386 -85.89 15.25 68.84
C SER A 386 -86.22 14.58 70.19
N VAL A 387 -86.00 15.25 71.34
CA VAL A 387 -86.27 14.65 72.67
C VAL A 387 -87.52 15.25 73.34
N PRO A 388 -88.50 14.43 73.81
CA PRO A 388 -89.71 14.92 74.49
C PRO A 388 -89.49 15.61 75.84
N SER A 389 -90.39 16.55 76.17
CA SER A 389 -90.46 17.29 77.44
C SER A 389 -90.89 16.42 78.64
N VAL A 390 -90.50 16.79 79.87
CA VAL A 390 -90.89 16.08 81.13
C VAL A 390 -92.40 15.94 81.29
N ASP A 391 -93.13 16.94 80.82
CA ASP A 391 -94.57 17.13 81.03
C ASP A 391 -95.44 16.70 79.84
N GLY A 392 -94.81 16.40 78.69
CA GLY A 392 -95.50 16.14 77.43
C GLY A 392 -96.25 17.34 76.83
N GLN A 393 -96.08 18.57 77.36
CA GLN A 393 -96.81 19.77 76.91
C GLN A 393 -95.96 20.75 76.07
N GLN A 394 -94.63 20.63 76.07
CA GLN A 394 -93.73 21.41 75.21
C GLN A 394 -93.22 20.62 73.99
N PRO A 395 -92.94 21.29 72.85
CA PRO A 395 -92.26 20.68 71.70
C PRO A 395 -90.91 20.06 72.09
N GLY A 396 -90.55 18.94 71.44
CA GLY A 396 -89.30 18.25 71.71
C GLY A 396 -88.05 19.06 71.33
N ALA A 397 -86.99 18.93 72.11
CA ALA A 397 -85.71 19.59 71.85
C ALA A 397 -84.96 18.88 70.71
N ALA A 398 -84.70 19.59 69.61
CA ALA A 398 -83.89 19.08 68.51
C ALA A 398 -82.42 18.96 68.93
N ILE A 399 -81.78 17.85 68.56
CA ILE A 399 -80.38 17.53 68.83
C ILE A 399 -79.71 16.97 67.57
N SER A 400 -78.39 17.18 67.45
CA SER A 400 -77.61 16.70 66.30
C SER A 400 -76.16 16.41 66.68
N ALA A 401 -75.54 15.47 65.98
CA ALA A 401 -74.11 15.15 66.10
C ALA A 401 -73.54 14.75 64.74
N SER A 402 -72.29 15.14 64.47
CA SER A 402 -71.64 14.93 63.17
C SER A 402 -70.22 14.35 63.33
N SER A 403 -69.85 13.49 62.39
CA SER A 403 -68.53 12.84 62.29
C SER A 403 -68.06 12.91 60.83
N GLY A 404 -66.75 12.88 60.60
CA GLY A 404 -66.20 12.88 59.25
C GLY A 404 -64.78 12.34 59.24
N THR A 405 -64.47 11.58 58.20
CA THR A 405 -63.26 10.75 58.11
C THR A 405 -62.69 10.84 56.70
N THR A 406 -61.43 11.26 56.59
CA THR A 406 -60.66 11.30 55.34
C THR A 406 -59.75 10.08 55.27
N LEU A 407 -59.74 9.42 54.13
CA LEU A 407 -58.87 8.28 53.81
C LEU A 407 -57.99 8.68 52.62
N GLU A 408 -56.67 8.71 52.79
CA GLU A 408 -55.72 8.97 51.69
C GLU A 408 -55.51 7.69 50.86
N LEU A 409 -55.29 7.85 49.55
CA LEU A 409 -55.13 6.74 48.58
C LEU A 409 -53.65 6.60 48.16
N GLU A 410 -53.17 5.38 47.93
CA GLU A 410 -51.78 5.12 47.53
C GLU A 410 -51.44 5.66 46.12
N ASP A 411 -50.32 6.38 45.98
CA ASP A 411 -49.79 6.77 44.66
C ASP A 411 -48.93 5.65 44.07
N THR A 412 -49.59 4.65 43.50
CA THR A 412 -48.98 3.54 42.74
C THR A 412 -48.65 3.89 41.28
N SER A 413 -48.48 5.18 40.93
CA SER A 413 -48.04 5.59 39.58
C SER A 413 -46.73 4.91 39.20
N ALA A 414 -46.71 4.26 38.03
CA ALA A 414 -45.61 3.45 37.50
C ALA A 414 -45.53 3.52 35.96
N LEU A 415 -44.32 3.36 35.41
CA LEU A 415 -44.03 3.50 33.98
C LEU A 415 -43.10 2.37 33.52
N SER A 416 -43.59 1.53 32.61
CA SER A 416 -42.80 0.50 31.94
C SER A 416 -42.31 1.01 30.58
N ALA A 417 -41.14 0.56 30.13
CA ALA A 417 -40.66 0.81 28.78
C ALA A 417 -39.94 -0.42 28.20
N GLU A 418 -40.03 -0.60 26.89
CA GLU A 418 -39.32 -1.61 26.09
C GLU A 418 -38.49 -0.91 25.00
N PHE A 419 -37.20 -1.23 24.88
CA PHE A 419 -36.29 -0.64 23.90
C PHE A 419 -35.70 -1.70 22.95
N GLU A 420 -35.87 -1.51 21.64
CA GLU A 420 -35.42 -2.44 20.60
C GLU A 420 -34.66 -1.73 19.46
N SER A 421 -33.66 -2.41 18.86
CA SER A 421 -33.16 -2.05 17.52
C SER A 421 -34.00 -2.79 16.47
N THR A 422 -34.75 -2.03 15.69
CA THR A 422 -35.73 -2.57 14.72
C THR A 422 -35.09 -3.03 13.42
N SER A 423 -34.01 -2.37 13.01
CA SER A 423 -33.30 -2.59 11.75
C SER A 423 -31.98 -1.83 11.75
N VAL A 424 -31.05 -2.28 10.91
CA VAL A 424 -29.95 -1.43 10.40
C VAL A 424 -30.23 -1.17 8.92
N THR A 425 -30.16 0.09 8.52
CA THR A 425 -30.26 0.54 7.13
C THR A 425 -28.85 0.56 6.56
N ASP A 426 -28.48 -0.55 5.92
CA ASP A 426 -27.30 -0.64 5.05
C ASP A 426 -27.42 0.44 3.95
N ARG A 427 -26.49 1.40 3.93
CA ARG A 427 -26.48 2.50 2.94
C ARG A 427 -25.56 2.23 1.76
N ASN A 428 -24.64 1.28 1.85
CA ASN A 428 -23.59 1.05 0.84
C ASN A 428 -23.76 -0.29 0.09
N GLY A 429 -24.63 -1.17 0.57
CA GLY A 429 -25.01 -2.45 -0.03
C GLY A 429 -24.06 -3.62 0.29
N ASN A 430 -23.15 -3.48 1.26
CA ASN A 430 -22.09 -4.47 1.52
C ASN A 430 -22.48 -5.58 2.52
N GLY A 431 -23.65 -5.48 3.15
CA GLY A 431 -24.19 -6.45 4.09
C GLY A 431 -23.50 -6.51 5.46
N VAL A 432 -22.80 -5.46 5.91
CA VAL A 432 -22.31 -5.32 7.28
C VAL A 432 -22.53 -3.92 7.85
N ASN A 433 -22.96 -3.88 9.11
CA ASN A 433 -23.10 -2.65 9.89
C ASN A 433 -21.76 -1.91 10.01
N ASP A 434 -21.57 -0.85 9.22
CA ASP A 434 -20.34 -0.05 9.18
C ASP A 434 -20.58 1.46 8.93
N VAL A 435 -19.55 2.18 8.48
CA VAL A 435 -19.53 3.65 8.41
C VAL A 435 -20.55 4.20 7.40
N GLY A 436 -21.53 4.95 7.91
CA GLY A 436 -22.59 5.56 7.12
C GLY A 436 -23.92 4.81 7.19
N ASP A 437 -23.97 3.61 7.74
CA ASP A 437 -25.23 2.89 8.00
C ASP A 437 -26.05 3.54 9.10
N THR A 438 -27.37 3.29 9.13
CA THR A 438 -28.26 3.83 10.18
C THR A 438 -28.97 2.76 10.98
N VAL A 439 -28.68 2.69 12.28
CA VAL A 439 -29.42 1.86 13.23
C VAL A 439 -30.72 2.57 13.61
N ASN A 440 -31.86 1.89 13.43
CA ASN A 440 -33.18 2.42 13.74
C ASN A 440 -33.71 1.81 15.04
N TYR A 441 -33.83 2.63 16.09
CA TYR A 441 -34.33 2.23 17.40
C TYR A 441 -35.81 2.55 17.58
N ARG A 442 -36.47 1.75 18.41
CA ARG A 442 -37.82 1.99 18.88
C ARG A 442 -37.86 1.86 20.40
N LEU A 443 -38.59 2.78 21.03
CA LEU A 443 -38.88 2.81 22.44
C LEU A 443 -40.40 2.81 22.62
N ARG A 444 -40.94 1.84 23.33
CA ARG A 444 -42.35 1.75 23.69
C ARG A 444 -42.46 2.09 25.17
N ALA A 445 -43.35 2.99 25.57
CA ALA A 445 -43.58 3.29 26.99
C ALA A 445 -45.05 3.10 27.32
N THR A 446 -45.35 2.32 28.36
CA THR A 446 -46.71 1.96 28.78
C THR A 446 -46.93 2.40 30.21
N ASN A 447 -48.05 3.09 30.47
CA ASN A 447 -48.47 3.41 31.83
C ASN A 447 -49.02 2.15 32.51
N THR A 448 -48.35 1.74 33.59
CA THR A 448 -48.68 0.52 34.36
C THR A 448 -49.06 0.83 35.81
N GLY A 449 -49.40 2.09 36.14
CA GLY A 449 -49.87 2.48 37.46
C GLY A 449 -51.31 3.00 37.47
N SER A 450 -51.80 3.35 38.66
CA SER A 450 -53.18 3.77 38.95
C SER A 450 -53.58 5.17 38.45
N SER A 451 -52.64 6.00 37.98
CA SER A 451 -52.91 7.39 37.59
C SER A 451 -52.47 7.72 36.16
N THR A 452 -53.12 8.70 35.52
CA THR A 452 -52.75 9.16 34.17
C THR A 452 -51.46 9.97 34.21
N LEU A 453 -50.41 9.48 33.55
CA LEU A 453 -49.11 10.15 33.49
C LEU A 453 -49.15 11.37 32.55
N THR A 454 -48.35 12.37 32.88
CA THR A 454 -48.18 13.62 32.13
C THR A 454 -46.70 13.91 31.88
N GLU A 455 -46.37 14.75 30.88
CA GLU A 455 -44.98 15.07 30.52
C GLU A 455 -44.12 13.81 30.29
N VAL A 456 -44.61 12.88 29.45
CA VAL A 456 -44.02 11.55 29.28
C VAL A 456 -42.84 11.56 28.30
N GLU A 457 -41.73 12.16 28.71
CA GLU A 457 -40.58 12.44 27.84
C GLU A 457 -39.59 11.26 27.72
N PRO A 458 -39.21 10.84 26.49
CA PRO A 458 -38.15 9.88 26.28
C PRO A 458 -36.77 10.53 26.37
N SER A 459 -35.79 9.79 26.90
CA SER A 459 -34.38 10.16 26.90
C SER A 459 -33.50 8.98 26.49
N GLY A 460 -32.34 9.24 25.91
CA GLY A 460 -31.43 8.18 25.50
C GLY A 460 -30.23 8.68 24.71
N ALA A 461 -29.22 7.83 24.59
CA ALA A 461 -27.99 8.12 23.87
C ALA A 461 -27.34 6.83 23.35
N VAL A 462 -26.53 6.97 22.29
CA VAL A 462 -25.61 5.92 21.82
C VAL A 462 -24.24 6.16 22.42
N ALA A 463 -23.75 5.18 23.18
CA ALA A 463 -22.35 5.06 23.56
C ALA A 463 -21.60 4.32 22.44
N GLY A 464 -20.94 5.11 21.59
CA GLY A 464 -19.94 4.66 20.63
C GLY A 464 -18.59 5.30 20.94
N ALA A 465 -17.96 5.95 19.96
CA ALA A 465 -16.75 6.75 20.16
C ALA A 465 -16.97 7.97 21.07
N ALA A 466 -18.18 8.53 21.02
CA ALA A 466 -18.64 9.59 21.90
C ALA A 466 -20.12 9.37 22.22
N THR A 467 -20.55 9.72 23.43
CA THR A 467 -21.95 9.61 23.85
C THR A 467 -22.83 10.60 23.08
N THR A 468 -23.57 10.10 22.10
CA THR A 468 -24.40 10.92 21.19
C THR A 468 -25.88 10.80 21.56
N PRO A 469 -26.58 11.89 21.92
CA PRO A 469 -27.99 11.83 22.34
C PRO A 469 -28.92 11.44 21.18
N LEU A 470 -29.91 10.59 21.47
CA LEU A 470 -30.89 10.11 20.50
C LEU A 470 -32.04 11.12 20.36
N SER A 471 -32.31 11.54 19.11
CA SER A 471 -33.44 12.41 18.79
C SER A 471 -34.72 11.60 18.54
N PHE A 472 -35.50 11.37 19.59
CA PHE A 472 -36.76 10.61 19.50
C PHE A 472 -37.91 11.39 18.82
N ARG A 473 -38.69 10.68 18.00
CA ARG A 473 -39.97 11.12 17.42
C ARG A 473 -41.06 10.16 17.89
N CYS A 474 -42.06 10.67 18.61
CA CYS A 474 -43.10 9.87 19.24
C CYS A 474 -44.48 10.05 18.61
N ASP A 475 -45.28 8.99 18.69
CA ASP A 475 -46.71 8.95 18.41
C ASP A 475 -47.45 8.37 19.65
N PRO A 476 -48.36 9.11 20.31
CA PRO A 476 -48.70 10.52 20.06
C PRO A 476 -47.52 11.49 20.32
N ALA A 477 -47.62 12.69 19.73
CA ALA A 477 -46.62 13.73 19.87
C ALA A 477 -46.52 14.30 21.31
N GLN A 478 -45.33 14.77 21.67
CA GLN A 478 -44.99 15.20 23.03
C GLN A 478 -45.35 16.68 23.30
N PRO A 479 -45.65 17.09 24.56
CA PRO A 479 -45.72 16.25 25.76
C PRO A 479 -47.02 15.42 25.81
N ALA A 480 -46.88 14.10 25.83
CA ALA A 480 -47.98 13.17 25.83
C ALA A 480 -48.64 13.10 27.22
N ARG A 481 -49.97 12.99 27.22
CA ARG A 481 -50.71 12.40 28.35
C ARG A 481 -50.86 10.92 28.07
N LEU A 482 -50.54 10.08 29.04
CA LEU A 482 -50.60 8.63 28.91
C LEU A 482 -51.61 8.07 29.91
N PRO A 483 -52.87 7.83 29.50
CA PRO A 483 -53.89 7.16 30.32
C PRO A 483 -53.42 5.79 30.82
N LEU A 484 -54.12 5.23 31.82
CA LEU A 484 -53.84 3.87 32.31
C LEU A 484 -53.85 2.88 31.14
N THR A 485 -52.91 1.93 31.13
CA THR A 485 -52.70 0.92 30.06
C THR A 485 -52.35 1.44 28.66
N ALA A 486 -52.32 2.76 28.44
CA ALA A 486 -51.96 3.32 27.14
C ALA A 486 -50.44 3.22 26.87
N THR A 487 -50.08 3.05 25.60
CA THR A 487 -48.69 2.98 25.12
C THR A 487 -48.37 4.14 24.17
N VAL A 488 -47.26 4.84 24.40
CA VAL A 488 -46.63 5.76 23.44
C VAL A 488 -45.50 5.02 22.71
N VAL A 489 -45.32 5.28 21.41
CA VAL A 489 -44.26 4.69 20.61
C VAL A 489 -43.34 5.77 20.07
N CYS A 490 -42.08 5.74 20.48
CA CYS A 490 -41.03 6.63 20.02
C CYS A 490 -40.04 5.90 19.10
N SER A 491 -39.48 6.62 18.14
CA SER A 491 -38.50 6.13 17.16
C SER A 491 -37.30 7.07 17.07
N ALA A 492 -36.09 6.53 16.91
CA ALA A 492 -34.87 7.31 16.74
C ALA A 492 -33.91 6.60 15.78
N GLY A 493 -33.02 7.35 15.12
CA GLY A 493 -32.01 6.80 14.22
C GLY A 493 -30.62 7.30 14.58
N TYR A 494 -29.61 6.43 14.52
CA TYR A 494 -28.20 6.77 14.68
C TYR A 494 -27.41 6.35 13.44
N THR A 495 -26.67 7.27 12.83
CA THR A 495 -25.74 6.92 11.75
C THR A 495 -24.37 6.56 12.33
N ILE A 496 -23.88 5.35 12.03
CA ILE A 496 -22.60 4.83 12.49
C ILE A 496 -21.45 5.67 11.88
N THR A 497 -20.53 6.13 12.72
CA THR A 497 -19.40 6.97 12.31
C THR A 497 -18.12 6.17 12.14
N ALA A 498 -17.13 6.74 11.44
CA ALA A 498 -15.79 6.15 11.36
C ALA A 498 -15.17 5.94 12.74
N ALA A 499 -15.35 6.91 13.64
CA ALA A 499 -14.86 6.82 15.01
C ALA A 499 -15.47 5.64 15.78
N ASP A 500 -16.77 5.32 15.58
CA ASP A 500 -17.40 4.15 16.22
C ASP A 500 -16.78 2.84 15.71
N VAL A 501 -16.55 2.77 14.40
CA VAL A 501 -15.92 1.62 13.72
C VAL A 501 -14.41 1.52 14.03
N ASP A 502 -13.78 2.58 14.52
CA ASP A 502 -12.39 2.60 15.00
C ASP A 502 -12.26 2.45 16.53
N THR A 503 -13.35 2.59 17.30
CA THR A 503 -13.33 2.53 18.78
C THR A 503 -13.19 1.09 19.31
N PRO A 504 -12.34 0.82 20.34
CA PRO A 504 -12.15 -0.52 20.92
C PRO A 504 -13.44 -1.20 21.45
N GLY A 505 -14.17 -1.86 20.56
CA GLY A 505 -15.42 -2.55 20.82
C GLY A 505 -16.09 -2.96 19.50
N ALA A 506 -16.55 -4.20 19.37
CA ALA A 506 -17.23 -4.69 18.16
C ALA A 506 -18.74 -4.37 18.15
N ALA A 507 -19.16 -3.34 18.87
CA ALA A 507 -20.54 -2.89 18.98
C ALA A 507 -20.62 -1.43 19.44
N ILE A 508 -21.71 -0.76 19.08
CA ILE A 508 -22.21 0.44 19.79
C ILE A 508 -23.33 0.03 20.74
N SER A 509 -23.45 0.70 21.88
CA SER A 509 -24.52 0.44 22.86
C SER A 509 -25.45 1.63 22.97
N ALA A 510 -26.70 1.46 22.56
CA ALA A 510 -27.74 2.47 22.75
C ALA A 510 -28.44 2.25 24.09
N THR A 511 -28.63 3.31 24.87
CA THR A 511 -29.43 3.29 26.10
C THR A 511 -30.59 4.24 26.00
N ALA A 512 -31.74 3.86 26.54
CA ALA A 512 -32.93 4.70 26.58
C ALA A 512 -33.79 4.45 27.83
N SER A 513 -34.49 5.49 28.27
CA SER A 513 -35.52 5.43 29.31
C SER A 513 -36.62 6.44 28.99
N VAL A 514 -37.73 6.35 29.72
CA VAL A 514 -38.83 7.33 29.64
C VAL A 514 -39.15 7.82 31.04
N THR A 515 -39.33 9.13 31.19
CA THR A 515 -39.85 9.76 32.42
C THR A 515 -41.32 10.12 32.25
N GLY A 516 -42.00 10.38 33.35
CA GLY A 516 -43.35 10.95 33.36
C GLY A 516 -43.71 11.43 34.76
N LYS A 517 -44.76 12.23 34.88
CA LYS A 517 -45.27 12.74 36.16
C LYS A 517 -46.61 12.09 36.51
N GLY A 518 -46.61 11.32 37.60
CA GLY A 518 -47.80 10.85 38.31
C GLY A 518 -48.34 11.91 39.27
N ARG A 519 -49.38 11.56 40.05
CA ARG A 519 -50.19 12.57 40.76
C ARG A 519 -50.15 12.48 42.29
N ALA A 520 -49.24 13.27 42.85
CA ALA A 520 -49.37 13.91 44.16
C ALA A 520 -48.93 15.38 44.05
N GLY A 521 -49.09 16.18 45.11
CA GLY A 521 -48.67 17.59 45.11
C GLY A 521 -47.19 17.76 44.72
N ALA A 522 -46.91 18.66 43.78
CA ALA A 522 -45.61 18.87 43.10
C ALA A 522 -45.16 17.80 42.08
N GLY A 523 -45.90 16.69 41.89
CA GLY A 523 -45.73 15.76 40.76
C GLY A 523 -44.61 14.73 40.95
N LYS A 524 -44.98 13.52 41.38
CA LYS A 524 -44.09 12.35 41.49
C LYS A 524 -43.53 12.01 40.11
N VAL A 525 -42.23 12.28 39.89
CA VAL A 525 -41.55 11.83 38.67
C VAL A 525 -41.34 10.32 38.77
N VAL A 526 -41.94 9.59 37.84
CA VAL A 526 -41.70 8.17 37.60
C VAL A 526 -40.79 8.02 36.39
N SER A 527 -39.96 6.98 36.38
CA SER A 527 -39.06 6.67 35.27
C SER A 527 -39.01 5.18 35.05
N SER A 528 -38.99 4.74 33.79
CA SER A 528 -38.58 3.38 33.47
C SER A 528 -37.13 3.14 33.93
N SER A 529 -36.75 1.88 34.11
CA SER A 529 -35.32 1.54 34.07
C SER A 529 -34.74 1.99 32.72
N PRO A 530 -33.47 2.43 32.66
CA PRO A 530 -32.73 2.46 31.41
C PRO A 530 -32.62 1.04 30.86
N GLU A 531 -33.00 0.85 29.60
CA GLU A 531 -32.75 -0.37 28.84
C GLU A 531 -31.61 -0.13 27.85
N ALA A 532 -30.86 -1.19 27.52
CA ALA A 532 -29.66 -1.13 26.70
C ALA A 532 -29.72 -2.12 25.53
N VAL A 533 -29.38 -1.64 24.33
CA VAL A 533 -29.37 -2.42 23.09
C VAL A 533 -28.00 -2.29 22.41
N GLU A 534 -27.23 -3.38 22.40
CA GLU A 534 -26.01 -3.48 21.61
C GLU A 534 -26.33 -3.70 20.12
N THR A 535 -25.68 -2.94 19.24
CA THR A 535 -25.66 -3.22 17.80
C THR A 535 -24.22 -3.53 17.40
N ARG A 536 -23.98 -4.79 17.01
CA ARG A 536 -22.64 -5.24 16.60
C ARG A 536 -22.21 -4.60 15.29
N LEU A 537 -21.00 -4.06 15.28
CA LEU A 537 -20.29 -3.61 14.09
C LEU A 537 -19.48 -4.77 13.54
N THR A 538 -19.25 -4.84 12.23
CA THR A 538 -18.38 -5.88 11.63
C THR A 538 -17.18 -5.23 10.94
N PRO A 539 -16.07 -5.01 11.68
CA PRO A 539 -14.77 -4.71 11.09
C PRO A 539 -14.43 -5.65 9.93
N ARG A 540 -14.12 -5.08 8.78
CA ARG A 540 -13.55 -5.76 7.62
C ARG A 540 -12.30 -4.99 7.17
N PRO A 541 -11.16 -5.10 7.87
CA PRO A 541 -9.91 -4.50 7.42
C PRO A 541 -9.46 -5.13 6.09
N ARG A 542 -9.06 -4.31 5.10
CA ARG A 542 -8.63 -4.81 3.78
C ARG A 542 -7.79 -3.80 2.99
N LEU A 543 -6.50 -4.09 2.83
CA LEU A 543 -5.64 -3.35 1.89
C LEU A 543 -5.78 -3.89 0.46
N ALA A 544 -5.72 -2.98 -0.51
CA ALA A 544 -5.57 -3.29 -1.92
C ALA A 544 -4.42 -2.47 -2.50
N THR A 545 -3.54 -3.12 -3.26
CA THR A 545 -2.38 -2.50 -3.90
C THR A 545 -2.48 -2.72 -5.41
N ALA A 546 -2.23 -1.67 -6.19
CA ALA A 546 -2.08 -1.74 -7.63
C ALA A 546 -0.71 -1.16 -8.02
N LEU A 547 0.07 -1.90 -8.79
CA LEU A 547 1.39 -1.49 -9.28
C LEU A 547 1.31 -1.27 -10.80
N SER A 548 1.98 -0.23 -11.29
CA SER A 548 1.97 0.16 -12.69
C SER A 548 3.31 0.77 -13.11
N VAL A 549 3.66 0.64 -14.39
CA VAL A 549 4.71 1.45 -15.02
C VAL A 549 4.09 2.81 -15.38
N ALA A 550 4.60 3.87 -14.75
CA ALA A 550 4.21 5.25 -15.02
C ALA A 550 4.89 5.79 -16.29
N GLY A 551 6.06 5.25 -16.64
CA GLY A 551 6.78 5.56 -17.86
C GLY A 551 8.07 4.76 -18.00
N VAL A 552 8.64 4.77 -19.19
CA VAL A 552 10.00 4.31 -19.46
C VAL A 552 10.75 5.46 -20.12
N VAL A 553 11.96 5.75 -19.62
CA VAL A 553 12.87 6.73 -20.20
C VAL A 553 14.04 5.99 -20.81
N ASP A 554 14.02 5.91 -22.14
CA ASP A 554 15.20 5.65 -22.97
C ASP A 554 16.21 6.78 -22.73
N VAL A 555 17.35 6.44 -22.12
CA VAL A 555 18.41 7.38 -21.71
C VAL A 555 19.45 7.54 -22.82
N ASN A 556 19.61 6.53 -23.68
CA ASN A 556 20.62 6.51 -24.74
C ASN A 556 20.08 6.91 -26.13
N ALA A 557 18.76 7.07 -26.25
CA ALA A 557 17.98 7.45 -27.42
C ALA A 557 18.05 6.45 -28.60
N ASN A 558 18.28 5.16 -28.33
CA ASN A 558 18.33 4.12 -29.38
C ASN A 558 16.95 3.58 -29.81
N GLY A 559 15.87 3.93 -29.10
CA GLY A 559 14.49 3.50 -29.39
C GLY A 559 14.10 2.14 -28.82
N ARG A 560 14.78 1.67 -27.77
CA ARG A 560 14.54 0.37 -27.10
C ARG A 560 14.32 0.59 -25.59
N THR A 561 14.43 -0.49 -24.83
CA THR A 561 14.60 -0.46 -23.38
C THR A 561 15.69 -1.47 -23.05
N ASP A 562 16.88 -0.95 -22.74
CA ASP A 562 18.09 -1.72 -22.46
C ASP A 562 18.97 -1.05 -21.37
N VAL A 563 20.26 -1.41 -21.29
CA VAL A 563 21.08 -1.17 -20.09
C VAL A 563 21.32 0.31 -19.84
N GLY A 564 20.93 0.78 -18.66
CA GLY A 564 21.01 2.18 -18.23
C GLY A 564 19.72 2.98 -18.38
N ASP A 565 18.71 2.43 -19.05
CA ASP A 565 17.38 3.05 -19.15
C ASP A 565 16.63 3.01 -17.81
N ARG A 566 15.63 3.90 -17.66
CA ARG A 566 14.90 4.04 -16.39
C ARG A 566 13.42 3.69 -16.55
N ILE A 567 12.93 2.76 -15.71
CA ILE A 567 11.52 2.41 -15.58
C ILE A 567 10.98 3.15 -14.36
N ASP A 568 9.99 4.03 -14.55
CA ASP A 568 9.30 4.72 -13.46
C ASP A 568 8.07 3.91 -13.03
N TYR A 569 7.97 3.59 -11.74
CA TYR A 569 6.87 2.83 -11.16
C TYR A 569 5.94 3.73 -10.34
N SER A 570 4.64 3.41 -10.35
CA SER A 570 3.64 3.96 -9.44
C SER A 570 2.83 2.83 -8.81
N ALA A 571 2.90 2.76 -7.47
CA ALA A 571 2.12 1.86 -6.62
C ALA A 571 1.04 2.66 -5.89
N VAL A 572 -0.23 2.35 -6.13
CA VAL A 572 -1.38 2.95 -5.43
C VAL A 572 -1.91 1.95 -4.41
N VAL A 573 -1.91 2.35 -3.14
CA VAL A 573 -2.39 1.55 -2.01
C VAL A 573 -3.67 2.18 -1.49
N THR A 574 -4.74 1.39 -1.44
CA THR A 574 -6.09 1.80 -1.03
C THR A 574 -6.52 1.02 0.20
N ASN A 575 -7.03 1.71 1.22
CA ASN A 575 -7.84 1.05 2.24
C ASN A 575 -9.22 0.74 1.65
N SER A 576 -9.40 -0.51 1.25
CA SER A 576 -10.65 -1.06 0.71
C SER A 576 -11.51 -1.76 1.78
N GLY A 577 -11.15 -1.58 3.04
CA GLY A 577 -11.87 -2.10 4.20
C GLY A 577 -12.80 -1.07 4.83
N THR A 578 -13.43 -1.47 5.94
CA THR A 578 -14.47 -0.69 6.63
C THR A 578 -13.96 0.04 7.87
N VAL A 579 -12.72 -0.23 8.30
CA VAL A 579 -12.04 0.39 9.46
C VAL A 579 -10.87 1.25 9.00
N THR A 580 -10.45 2.24 9.79
CA THR A 580 -9.19 2.97 9.56
C THR A 580 -7.99 2.05 9.79
N LEU A 581 -7.01 2.12 8.89
CA LEU A 581 -5.74 1.39 9.00
C LEU A 581 -4.61 2.36 9.31
N THR A 582 -3.78 2.00 10.28
CA THR A 582 -2.61 2.79 10.73
C THR A 582 -1.32 2.08 10.33
N GLY A 583 -0.19 2.80 10.37
CA GLY A 583 1.12 2.20 10.09
C GLY A 583 1.29 1.72 8.65
N VAL A 584 0.48 2.20 7.70
CA VAL A 584 0.39 1.66 6.34
C VAL A 584 1.68 1.91 5.58
N ALA A 585 2.43 0.85 5.34
CA ALA A 585 3.73 0.86 4.68
C ALA A 585 3.67 0.04 3.38
N VAL A 586 4.58 0.35 2.45
CA VAL A 586 4.68 -0.32 1.14
C VAL A 586 6.05 -0.95 1.02
N SER A 587 6.07 -2.23 0.65
CA SER A 587 7.29 -2.96 0.30
C SER A 587 7.29 -3.20 -1.20
N ASP A 588 8.44 -2.98 -1.84
CA ASP A 588 8.62 -3.07 -3.29
C ASP A 588 9.85 -3.94 -3.57
N ALA A 589 9.71 -4.89 -4.49
CA ALA A 589 10.68 -5.94 -4.74
C ALA A 589 10.72 -6.27 -6.23
N VAL A 590 11.82 -5.87 -6.89
CA VAL A 590 12.18 -6.38 -8.21
C VAL A 590 12.70 -7.81 -8.05
N GLU A 591 12.30 -8.70 -8.95
CA GLU A 591 12.67 -10.13 -8.87
C GLU A 591 14.11 -10.34 -9.36
N GLU A 592 14.90 -11.12 -8.59
CA GLU A 592 16.26 -11.56 -8.96
C GLU A 592 16.27 -12.20 -10.36
N PRO A 593 17.28 -11.94 -11.22
CA PRO A 593 18.64 -11.46 -10.91
C PRO A 593 18.84 -9.94 -10.97
N ALA A 594 17.75 -9.17 -10.88
CA ALA A 594 17.75 -7.72 -10.98
C ALA A 594 18.64 -6.98 -9.94
N GLY A 595 19.05 -5.77 -10.29
CA GLY A 595 19.57 -4.78 -9.34
C GLY A 595 18.60 -4.37 -8.21
N PRO A 596 19.02 -3.52 -7.27
CA PRO A 596 18.27 -3.24 -6.04
C PRO A 596 16.89 -2.59 -6.29
N SER A 597 15.90 -2.95 -5.46
CA SER A 597 14.54 -2.40 -5.50
C SER A 597 14.54 -0.86 -5.50
N PRO A 598 13.61 -0.22 -6.25
CA PRO A 598 13.49 1.23 -6.27
C PRO A 598 13.07 1.78 -4.90
N ALA A 599 13.74 2.84 -4.45
CA ALA A 599 13.38 3.53 -3.21
C ALA A 599 12.05 4.31 -3.40
N LEU A 600 10.92 3.69 -3.04
CA LEU A 600 9.61 4.31 -3.18
C LEU A 600 9.44 5.53 -2.24
N THR A 601 8.99 6.64 -2.80
CA THR A 601 8.55 7.83 -2.07
C THR A 601 7.03 7.92 -2.10
N CYS A 602 6.38 7.92 -0.93
CA CYS A 602 4.91 7.90 -0.81
C CYS A 602 4.30 9.27 -0.49
N GLN A 603 3.08 9.50 -0.98
CA GLN A 603 2.21 10.64 -0.64
C GLN A 603 0.76 10.18 -0.36
N PRO A 604 0.22 10.39 0.86
CA PRO A 604 0.92 10.87 2.06
C PRO A 604 2.09 9.97 2.47
N ALA A 605 3.05 10.54 3.18
CA ALA A 605 4.28 9.86 3.59
C ALA A 605 4.00 8.56 4.37
N ALA A 606 4.72 7.50 4.02
CA ALA A 606 4.63 6.22 4.71
C ALA A 606 5.58 6.19 5.93
N PRO A 607 5.22 5.50 7.04
CA PRO A 607 3.97 4.78 7.25
C PRO A 607 2.77 5.72 7.46
N ALA A 608 1.69 5.49 6.72
CA ALA A 608 0.52 6.37 6.66
C ALA A 608 -0.65 5.88 7.53
N THR A 609 -1.64 6.75 7.76
CA THR A 609 -2.96 6.36 8.26
C THR A 609 -3.99 6.57 7.16
N LEU A 610 -4.70 5.50 6.78
CA LEU A 610 -5.73 5.51 5.74
C LEU A 610 -7.09 5.18 6.34
N ALA A 611 -7.98 6.17 6.36
CA ALA A 611 -9.42 5.95 6.58
C ALA A 611 -10.01 5.05 5.47
N PRO A 612 -11.21 4.45 5.65
CA PRO A 612 -11.90 3.73 4.58
C PRO A 612 -11.96 4.53 3.27
N THR A 613 -11.71 3.87 2.15
CA THR A 613 -11.54 4.44 0.78
C THR A 613 -10.32 5.36 0.55
N ALA A 614 -9.57 5.74 1.58
CA ALA A 614 -8.39 6.60 1.41
C ALA A 614 -7.21 5.86 0.77
N THR A 615 -6.36 6.61 0.07
CA THR A 615 -5.22 6.09 -0.70
C THR A 615 -3.90 6.74 -0.30
N THR A 616 -2.79 6.00 -0.40
CA THR A 616 -1.45 6.57 -0.60
C THR A 616 -0.88 6.12 -1.94
N THR A 617 -0.19 7.03 -2.62
CA THR A 617 0.49 6.76 -3.89
C THR A 617 1.99 6.83 -3.67
N CYS A 618 2.70 5.76 -4.03
CA CYS A 618 4.14 5.63 -3.89
C CYS A 618 4.79 5.54 -5.28
N THR A 619 5.82 6.35 -5.50
CA THR A 619 6.55 6.41 -6.77
C THR A 619 8.03 6.20 -6.55
N GLY A 620 8.66 5.42 -7.43
CA GLY A 620 10.09 5.20 -7.45
C GLY A 620 10.54 4.77 -8.84
N SER A 621 11.85 4.81 -9.09
CA SER A 621 12.41 4.54 -10.41
C SER A 621 13.49 3.48 -10.34
N TYR A 622 13.44 2.53 -11.26
CA TYR A 622 14.42 1.46 -11.42
C TYR A 622 15.30 1.70 -12.63
N THR A 623 16.60 1.40 -12.54
CA THR A 623 17.54 1.51 -13.66
C THR A 623 17.89 0.12 -14.17
N VAL A 624 17.64 -0.13 -15.45
CA VAL A 624 17.85 -1.43 -16.11
C VAL A 624 19.33 -1.81 -16.12
N THR A 625 19.65 -3.03 -15.69
CA THR A 625 21.00 -3.60 -15.65
C THR A 625 21.21 -4.61 -16.79
N GLN A 626 22.47 -5.04 -16.99
CA GLN A 626 22.77 -6.10 -17.95
C GLN A 626 22.14 -7.45 -17.56
N ALA A 627 21.91 -7.71 -16.27
CA ALA A 627 21.28 -8.96 -15.82
C ALA A 627 19.80 -9.01 -16.25
N ASP A 628 19.08 -7.88 -16.16
CA ASP A 628 17.70 -7.78 -16.63
C ASP A 628 17.60 -7.97 -18.15
N VAL A 629 18.52 -7.37 -18.91
CA VAL A 629 18.55 -7.51 -20.38
C VAL A 629 18.95 -8.93 -20.79
N ASP A 630 19.82 -9.60 -20.02
CA ASP A 630 20.16 -11.01 -20.25
C ASP A 630 18.94 -11.94 -20.00
N GLU A 631 18.07 -11.64 -19.02
CA GLU A 631 16.81 -12.37 -18.73
C GLU A 631 15.62 -11.93 -19.63
N GLY A 632 15.66 -10.72 -20.19
CA GLY A 632 14.66 -10.18 -21.12
C GLY A 632 13.42 -9.53 -20.49
N GLU A 633 13.28 -9.51 -19.16
CA GLU A 633 12.23 -8.75 -18.46
C GLU A 633 12.68 -8.18 -17.10
N VAL A 634 12.15 -7.01 -16.74
CA VAL A 634 12.13 -6.53 -15.34
C VAL A 634 10.75 -6.83 -14.78
N ALA A 635 10.69 -7.66 -13.75
CA ALA A 635 9.47 -7.91 -12.99
C ALA A 635 9.54 -7.24 -11.62
N ASN A 636 8.64 -6.29 -11.35
CA ASN A 636 8.52 -5.66 -10.04
C ASN A 636 7.22 -6.11 -9.34
N THR A 637 7.30 -6.36 -8.04
CA THR A 637 6.18 -6.75 -7.18
C THR A 637 6.08 -5.84 -5.95
N ALA A 638 4.92 -5.22 -5.75
CA ALA A 638 4.61 -4.42 -4.57
C ALA A 638 3.60 -5.12 -3.64
N THR A 639 3.80 -4.97 -2.33
CA THR A 639 2.80 -5.26 -1.28
C THR A 639 2.65 -4.07 -0.34
N ALA A 640 1.51 -4.00 0.34
CA ALA A 640 1.31 -3.05 1.43
C ALA A 640 0.88 -3.79 2.70
N THR A 641 1.43 -3.36 3.84
CA THR A 641 1.02 -3.82 5.17
C THR A 641 0.44 -2.66 5.97
N GLY A 642 -0.42 -2.95 6.93
CA GLY A 642 -0.98 -1.97 7.86
C GLY A 642 -1.60 -2.64 9.08
N LEU A 643 -1.94 -1.85 10.10
CA LEU A 643 -2.50 -2.31 11.36
C LEU A 643 -3.94 -1.81 11.54
N ALA A 644 -4.86 -2.74 11.80
CA ALA A 644 -6.20 -2.42 12.28
C ALA A 644 -6.19 -2.03 13.77
N ARG A 645 -7.32 -1.47 14.23
CA ARG A 645 -7.52 -0.92 15.58
C ARG A 645 -7.26 -1.87 16.76
N ASP A 646 -7.29 -3.17 16.53
CA ASP A 646 -7.06 -4.25 17.50
C ASP A 646 -5.65 -4.87 17.39
N GLY A 647 -4.82 -4.38 16.47
CA GLY A 647 -3.50 -4.91 16.18
C GLY A 647 -3.47 -6.01 15.11
N GLU A 648 -4.60 -6.34 14.45
CA GLU A 648 -4.56 -7.23 13.28
C GLU A 648 -3.66 -6.63 12.19
N THR A 649 -2.66 -7.41 11.75
CA THR A 649 -1.80 -7.05 10.62
C THR A 649 -2.49 -7.43 9.32
N VAL A 650 -2.75 -6.43 8.49
CA VAL A 650 -3.43 -6.53 7.20
C VAL A 650 -2.36 -6.47 6.11
N GLU A 651 -2.35 -7.43 5.19
CA GLU A 651 -1.50 -7.40 3.98
C GLU A 651 -2.37 -7.30 2.73
N SER A 652 -1.91 -6.54 1.73
CA SER A 652 -2.52 -6.54 0.39
C SER A 652 -2.19 -7.83 -0.38
N ALA A 653 -2.95 -8.12 -1.43
CA ALA A 653 -2.43 -9.00 -2.47
C ALA A 653 -1.13 -8.41 -3.07
N ARG A 654 -0.24 -9.28 -3.57
CA ARG A 654 0.94 -8.90 -4.37
C ARG A 654 0.48 -8.33 -5.72
N ALA A 655 0.92 -7.12 -6.05
CA ALA A 655 0.74 -6.51 -7.36
C ALA A 655 2.05 -6.63 -8.15
N ARG A 656 2.10 -7.52 -9.15
CA ARG A 656 3.26 -7.71 -10.05
C ARG A 656 3.03 -6.99 -11.38
N VAL A 657 4.04 -6.29 -11.87
CA VAL A 657 4.10 -5.71 -13.23
C VAL A 657 5.37 -6.19 -13.93
N VAL A 658 5.32 -6.31 -15.25
CA VAL A 658 6.44 -6.79 -16.07
C VAL A 658 6.73 -5.79 -17.18
N THR A 659 7.99 -5.39 -17.30
CA THR A 659 8.51 -4.60 -18.41
C THR A 659 9.40 -5.49 -19.26
N LYS A 660 9.00 -5.75 -20.52
CA LYS A 660 9.86 -6.51 -21.45
C LYS A 660 11.00 -5.63 -21.97
N LEU A 661 12.19 -6.23 -22.10
CA LEU A 661 13.41 -5.57 -22.54
C LEU A 661 13.84 -6.04 -23.94
N SER A 662 14.75 -5.30 -24.57
CA SER A 662 15.23 -5.58 -25.92
C SER A 662 16.38 -6.59 -25.93
N GLN A 663 16.08 -7.88 -26.07
CA GLN A 663 17.08 -8.96 -26.25
C GLN A 663 17.71 -8.99 -27.67
N ALA A 664 18.14 -7.85 -28.21
CA ALA A 664 18.74 -7.79 -29.55
C ALA A 664 20.11 -8.50 -29.57
N VAL A 665 20.28 -9.55 -30.39
CA VAL A 665 21.52 -10.32 -30.51
C VAL A 665 22.29 -9.92 -31.76
N ALA A 666 23.57 -9.51 -31.65
CA ALA A 666 24.43 -9.22 -32.81
C ALA A 666 25.92 -9.33 -32.47
N LEU A 667 26.67 -10.02 -33.33
CA LEU A 667 28.13 -10.19 -33.23
C LEU A 667 28.80 -9.75 -34.52
N VAL A 668 29.73 -8.81 -34.44
CA VAL A 668 30.47 -8.28 -35.60
C VAL A 668 31.95 -8.62 -35.44
N ALA A 669 32.59 -9.07 -36.52
CA ALA A 669 34.03 -9.26 -36.57
C ALA A 669 34.66 -8.27 -37.56
N THR A 670 35.90 -7.86 -37.30
CA THR A 670 36.74 -7.08 -38.22
C THR A 670 38.16 -7.65 -38.22
N ALA A 671 38.75 -7.85 -39.39
CA ALA A 671 40.11 -8.38 -39.55
C ALA A 671 41.00 -7.38 -40.29
N THR A 672 42.29 -7.31 -39.92
CA THR A 672 43.31 -6.44 -40.53
C THR A 672 44.68 -7.12 -40.53
N VAL A 673 45.59 -6.66 -41.40
CA VAL A 673 47.04 -6.86 -41.17
C VAL A 673 47.50 -5.78 -40.20
N SER A 674 48.05 -6.17 -39.05
CA SER A 674 48.56 -5.23 -38.05
C SER A 674 50.06 -4.98 -38.18
N ALA A 675 50.81 -5.94 -38.73
CA ALA A 675 52.23 -5.82 -39.03
C ALA A 675 52.65 -6.76 -40.16
N VAL A 676 53.71 -6.38 -40.87
CA VAL A 676 54.51 -7.28 -41.72
C VAL A 676 55.97 -7.14 -41.31
N ASP A 677 56.62 -8.28 -41.07
CA ASP A 677 58.02 -8.42 -40.71
C ASP A 677 58.75 -9.02 -41.92
N ASP A 678 59.31 -8.13 -42.75
CA ASP A 678 60.20 -8.42 -43.88
C ASP A 678 61.54 -8.93 -43.32
N ALA A 679 61.67 -10.25 -43.29
CA ALA A 679 62.76 -10.94 -42.63
C ALA A 679 64.09 -10.83 -43.41
N ASN A 680 64.05 -10.36 -44.66
CA ASN A 680 65.22 -10.22 -45.52
C ASN A 680 65.52 -8.77 -45.97
N VAL A 681 64.72 -7.82 -45.49
CA VAL A 681 64.83 -6.35 -45.63
C VAL A 681 64.95 -5.90 -47.09
N ASN A 682 64.17 -6.53 -47.97
CA ASN A 682 64.20 -6.23 -49.41
C ASN A 682 63.08 -5.26 -49.87
N GLY A 683 62.11 -4.95 -49.00
CA GLY A 683 61.02 -4.02 -49.27
C GLY A 683 59.81 -4.65 -49.99
N LYS A 684 59.67 -5.98 -49.90
CA LYS A 684 58.53 -6.76 -50.44
C LYS A 684 57.95 -7.63 -49.33
N VAL A 685 57.01 -8.48 -49.72
CA VAL A 685 56.55 -9.61 -48.91
C VAL A 685 56.80 -10.86 -49.75
N ASP A 686 57.76 -11.68 -49.35
CA ASP A 686 58.13 -12.95 -49.99
C ASP A 686 58.44 -14.07 -48.98
N ALA A 687 58.97 -15.21 -49.44
CA ALA A 687 58.97 -16.46 -48.70
C ALA A 687 59.92 -16.41 -47.48
N GLY A 688 59.35 -16.60 -46.28
CA GLY A 688 60.02 -16.49 -44.99
C GLY A 688 59.63 -15.26 -44.16
N ASP A 689 58.97 -14.28 -44.78
CA ASP A 689 58.44 -13.10 -44.10
C ASP A 689 57.21 -13.44 -43.24
N ARG A 690 56.89 -12.57 -42.26
CA ARG A 690 55.76 -12.78 -41.34
C ARG A 690 54.66 -11.74 -41.52
N ILE A 691 53.43 -12.21 -41.66
CA ILE A 691 52.21 -11.37 -41.65
C ILE A 691 51.52 -11.59 -40.31
N THR A 692 51.37 -10.53 -39.51
CA THR A 692 50.54 -10.58 -38.29
C THR A 692 49.15 -10.06 -38.60
N TYR A 693 48.15 -10.92 -38.39
CA TYR A 693 46.75 -10.58 -38.46
C TYR A 693 46.24 -10.15 -37.08
N ALA A 694 45.36 -9.14 -37.07
CA ALA A 694 44.57 -8.76 -35.91
C ALA A 694 43.08 -8.87 -36.26
N VAL A 695 42.34 -9.60 -35.43
CA VAL A 695 40.89 -9.77 -35.54
C VAL A 695 40.22 -9.29 -34.25
N THR A 696 39.27 -8.37 -34.37
CA THR A 696 38.45 -7.93 -33.24
C THR A 696 37.01 -8.41 -33.45
N ALA A 697 36.46 -9.07 -32.43
CA ALA A 697 35.06 -9.46 -32.35
C ALA A 697 34.34 -8.58 -31.31
N THR A 698 33.23 -7.96 -31.71
CA THR A 698 32.47 -6.99 -30.93
C THR A 698 31.04 -7.47 -30.77
N ASN A 699 30.57 -7.57 -29.52
CA ASN A 699 29.14 -7.70 -29.25
C ASN A 699 28.48 -6.35 -29.53
N THR A 700 27.58 -6.32 -30.51
CA THR A 700 26.78 -5.15 -30.92
C THR A 700 25.29 -5.35 -30.62
N GLY A 701 24.95 -6.46 -29.97
CA GLY A 701 23.65 -6.69 -29.35
C GLY A 701 23.55 -6.05 -27.96
N ALA A 702 22.36 -6.13 -27.38
CA ALA A 702 22.06 -5.67 -26.03
C ALA A 702 22.29 -6.75 -24.96
N VAL A 703 22.14 -8.03 -25.30
CA VAL A 703 22.39 -9.17 -24.39
C VAL A 703 23.88 -9.48 -24.29
N THR A 704 24.32 -10.04 -23.18
CA THR A 704 25.67 -10.61 -23.05
C THR A 704 25.81 -11.89 -23.87
N LEU A 705 26.89 -12.00 -24.63
CA LEU A 705 27.28 -13.25 -25.29
C LEU A 705 28.26 -14.04 -24.40
N THR A 706 28.04 -15.35 -24.25
CA THR A 706 29.02 -16.32 -23.74
C THR A 706 29.67 -17.08 -24.88
N ASP A 707 30.67 -17.91 -24.56
CA ASP A 707 31.32 -18.83 -25.50
C ASP A 707 31.84 -18.14 -26.77
N VAL A 708 32.23 -16.87 -26.66
CA VAL A 708 32.72 -16.10 -27.80
C VAL A 708 34.09 -16.61 -28.20
N ARG A 709 34.20 -16.98 -29.48
CA ARG A 709 35.37 -17.58 -30.12
C ARG A 709 35.60 -16.98 -31.50
N VAL A 710 36.86 -16.87 -31.91
CA VAL A 710 37.29 -16.37 -33.21
C VAL A 710 38.05 -17.47 -33.94
N ALA A 711 37.48 -17.92 -35.06
CA ALA A 711 38.14 -18.84 -35.97
C ALA A 711 38.78 -18.07 -37.14
N GLY A 712 40.01 -18.46 -37.49
CA GLY A 712 40.70 -18.05 -38.71
C GLY A 712 40.75 -19.20 -39.72
N GLU A 713 40.79 -18.86 -41.01
CA GLU A 713 40.97 -19.79 -42.13
C GLU A 713 41.80 -19.11 -43.23
N LEU A 714 42.87 -19.75 -43.67
CA LEU A 714 43.69 -19.36 -44.81
C LEU A 714 43.18 -20.03 -46.09
N THR A 715 43.16 -19.28 -47.19
CA THR A 715 42.83 -19.85 -48.50
C THR A 715 44.04 -20.61 -49.04
N ALA A 716 43.88 -21.92 -49.29
CA ALA A 716 44.91 -22.78 -49.88
C ALA A 716 45.52 -22.15 -51.16
N PRO A 717 46.85 -22.22 -51.37
CA PRO A 717 47.79 -23.16 -50.75
C PRO A 717 48.30 -22.77 -49.35
N ALA A 718 47.96 -21.58 -48.84
CA ALA A 718 48.45 -21.09 -47.56
C ALA A 718 48.08 -22.03 -46.40
N GLY A 719 49.05 -22.27 -45.52
CA GLY A 719 48.93 -23.09 -44.31
C GLY A 719 50.29 -23.38 -43.66
N PRO A 720 50.31 -23.91 -42.41
CA PRO A 720 49.16 -24.12 -41.53
C PRO A 720 48.56 -22.80 -41.01
N GLU A 721 47.38 -22.88 -40.41
CA GLU A 721 46.69 -21.74 -39.80
C GLU A 721 47.54 -21.05 -38.70
N PRO A 722 47.46 -19.72 -38.56
CA PRO A 722 48.11 -19.00 -37.47
C PRO A 722 47.35 -19.25 -36.15
N GLU A 723 48.06 -19.69 -35.10
CA GLU A 723 47.49 -19.80 -33.76
C GLU A 723 47.08 -18.41 -33.23
N LEU A 724 45.81 -18.27 -32.84
CA LEU A 724 45.24 -17.00 -32.38
C LEU A 724 45.35 -16.85 -30.86
N THR A 725 46.08 -15.84 -30.41
CA THR A 725 46.11 -15.40 -29.01
C THR A 725 45.10 -14.27 -28.80
N CYS A 726 44.07 -14.51 -28.01
CA CYS A 726 42.97 -13.56 -27.78
C CYS A 726 43.00 -12.89 -26.40
N SER A 727 42.51 -11.64 -26.33
CA SER A 727 42.32 -10.88 -25.10
C SER A 727 40.95 -10.19 -25.08
N PRO A 728 40.04 -10.53 -24.14
CA PRO A 728 40.15 -11.63 -23.17
C PRO A 728 40.29 -13.01 -23.84
N ALA A 729 40.89 -13.95 -23.10
CA ALA A 729 41.16 -15.31 -23.56
C ALA A 729 39.86 -16.10 -23.84
N GLU A 730 39.93 -17.07 -24.74
CA GLU A 730 38.76 -17.83 -25.17
C GLU A 730 38.44 -19.04 -24.26
N PRO A 731 37.15 -19.40 -24.09
CA PRO A 731 35.96 -18.68 -24.53
C PRO A 731 35.74 -17.36 -23.78
N ALA A 732 35.48 -16.28 -24.51
CA ALA A 732 35.22 -14.98 -23.92
C ALA A 732 33.73 -14.79 -23.56
N ARG A 733 33.45 -13.97 -22.52
CA ARG A 733 32.12 -13.42 -22.23
C ARG A 733 32.12 -11.93 -22.57
N LEU A 734 31.27 -11.52 -23.51
CA LEU A 734 31.20 -10.13 -24.00
C LEU A 734 29.82 -9.54 -23.69
N ALA A 735 29.74 -8.64 -22.70
CA ALA A 735 28.56 -7.79 -22.48
C ALA A 735 28.26 -6.88 -23.69
N SER A 736 27.15 -6.15 -23.68
CA SER A 736 26.84 -5.16 -24.72
C SER A 736 28.02 -4.20 -24.96
N GLY A 737 28.40 -3.99 -26.22
CA GLY A 737 29.52 -3.13 -26.62
C GLY A 737 30.93 -3.67 -26.31
N ALA A 738 31.06 -4.82 -25.64
CA ALA A 738 32.37 -5.37 -25.29
C ALA A 738 33.04 -6.09 -26.48
N THR A 739 34.38 -6.17 -26.44
CA THR A 739 35.21 -6.75 -27.51
C THR A 739 36.18 -7.81 -27.00
N THR A 740 36.48 -8.81 -27.83
CA THR A 740 37.77 -9.53 -27.75
C THR A 740 38.60 -9.25 -28.98
N SER A 741 39.92 -9.16 -28.79
CA SER A 741 40.90 -8.92 -29.85
C SER A 741 41.93 -10.05 -29.88
N CYS A 742 42.06 -10.68 -31.03
CA CYS A 742 42.92 -11.82 -31.29
C CYS A 742 44.04 -11.44 -32.26
N THR A 743 45.25 -11.93 -31.99
CA THR A 743 46.40 -11.80 -32.91
C THR A 743 47.00 -13.15 -33.23
N GLY A 744 47.40 -13.34 -34.47
CA GLY A 744 48.12 -14.52 -34.93
C GLY A 744 49.08 -14.16 -36.07
N THR A 745 50.20 -14.87 -36.16
CA THR A 745 51.26 -14.57 -37.13
C THR A 745 51.45 -15.75 -38.08
N TYR A 746 51.33 -15.48 -39.38
CA TYR A 746 51.58 -16.44 -40.45
C TYR A 746 52.97 -16.22 -41.06
N VAL A 747 53.65 -17.30 -41.44
CA VAL A 747 54.92 -17.25 -42.19
C VAL A 747 54.63 -17.54 -43.66
N VAL A 748 54.98 -16.61 -44.54
CA VAL A 748 54.74 -16.73 -45.99
C VAL A 748 55.59 -17.84 -46.58
N THR A 749 54.97 -18.75 -47.33
CA THR A 749 55.64 -19.86 -48.02
C THR A 749 55.89 -19.51 -49.49
N GLN A 750 56.75 -20.30 -50.16
CA GLN A 750 56.97 -20.12 -51.61
C GLN A 750 55.69 -20.36 -52.42
N SER A 751 54.84 -21.30 -51.99
CA SER A 751 53.56 -21.61 -52.66
C SER A 751 52.60 -20.41 -52.62
N ASP A 752 52.64 -19.62 -51.55
CA ASP A 752 51.88 -18.38 -51.45
C ASP A 752 52.37 -17.34 -52.45
N VAL A 753 53.69 -17.14 -52.52
CA VAL A 753 54.30 -16.19 -53.47
C VAL A 753 53.99 -16.59 -54.90
N ASP A 754 54.07 -17.89 -55.22
CA ASP A 754 53.72 -18.44 -56.53
C ASP A 754 52.23 -18.20 -56.88
N SER A 755 51.32 -18.39 -55.91
CA SER A 755 49.89 -18.05 -56.05
C SER A 755 49.62 -16.55 -56.20
N GLY A 756 50.46 -15.72 -55.57
CA GLY A 756 50.49 -14.26 -55.67
C GLY A 756 49.72 -13.49 -54.60
N ALA A 757 49.04 -14.15 -53.66
CA ALA A 757 48.41 -13.47 -52.51
C ALA A 757 48.10 -14.44 -51.37
N VAL A 758 48.30 -14.00 -50.12
CA VAL A 758 47.70 -14.66 -48.95
C VAL A 758 46.31 -14.09 -48.70
N VAL A 759 45.29 -14.94 -48.56
CA VAL A 759 43.94 -14.54 -48.18
C VAL A 759 43.58 -15.19 -46.86
N TYR A 760 43.37 -14.36 -45.83
CA TYR A 760 42.98 -14.77 -44.49
C TYR A 760 41.54 -14.37 -44.22
N ARG A 761 40.71 -15.35 -43.86
CA ARG A 761 39.31 -15.21 -43.48
C ARG A 761 39.17 -15.37 -41.97
N ALA A 762 38.25 -14.63 -41.37
CA ALA A 762 37.92 -14.79 -39.96
C ALA A 762 36.40 -14.70 -39.70
N THR A 763 35.96 -15.46 -38.71
CA THR A 763 34.57 -15.50 -38.23
C THR A 763 34.57 -15.55 -36.70
N ALA A 764 33.69 -14.77 -36.07
CA ALA A 764 33.43 -14.88 -34.64
C ALA A 764 32.11 -15.62 -34.41
N THR A 765 32.08 -16.54 -33.46
CA THR A 765 30.88 -17.24 -32.97
C THR A 765 30.67 -16.96 -31.49
N GLY A 766 29.44 -16.93 -31.02
CA GLY A 766 29.10 -16.86 -29.59
C GLY A 766 27.70 -17.39 -29.32
N THR A 767 27.28 -17.32 -28.05
CA THR A 767 26.01 -17.87 -27.56
C THR A 767 25.23 -16.82 -26.77
N SER A 768 23.94 -16.66 -27.03
CA SER A 768 23.04 -15.76 -26.28
C SER A 768 22.58 -16.39 -24.95
N PRO A 769 21.95 -15.62 -24.03
CA PRO A 769 21.37 -16.17 -22.80
C PRO A 769 20.33 -17.27 -23.05
N ASP A 770 19.51 -17.12 -24.10
CA ASP A 770 18.54 -18.11 -24.60
C ASP A 770 19.19 -19.36 -25.23
N ARG A 771 20.53 -19.41 -25.27
CA ARG A 771 21.38 -20.48 -25.83
C ARG A 771 21.34 -20.61 -27.35
N GLU A 772 20.88 -19.57 -28.04
CA GLU A 772 21.00 -19.48 -29.49
C GLU A 772 22.44 -19.10 -29.89
N SER A 773 22.97 -19.72 -30.95
CA SER A 773 24.29 -19.35 -31.46
C SER A 773 24.19 -18.17 -32.42
N VAL A 774 25.00 -17.14 -32.18
CA VAL A 774 25.22 -16.03 -33.10
C VAL A 774 26.58 -16.19 -33.78
N THR A 775 26.62 -15.95 -35.09
CA THR A 775 27.86 -15.97 -35.89
C THR A 775 27.99 -14.66 -36.65
N SER A 776 29.18 -14.06 -36.65
CA SER A 776 29.45 -12.85 -37.42
C SER A 776 29.40 -13.13 -38.93
N THR A 777 29.16 -12.09 -39.73
CA THR A 777 29.49 -12.18 -41.16
C THR A 777 30.98 -12.49 -41.30
N PRO A 778 31.41 -13.44 -42.16
CA PRO A 778 32.83 -13.70 -42.38
C PRO A 778 33.52 -12.50 -42.99
N VAL A 779 34.58 -12.03 -42.34
CA VAL A 779 35.48 -10.99 -42.88
C VAL A 779 36.66 -11.65 -43.58
N SER A 780 37.31 -10.92 -44.49
CA SER A 780 38.48 -11.44 -45.21
C SER A 780 39.45 -10.32 -45.56
N VAL A 781 40.73 -10.61 -45.36
CA VAL A 781 41.88 -9.75 -45.64
C VAL A 781 42.71 -10.42 -46.73
N ARG A 782 43.22 -9.64 -47.67
CA ARG A 782 44.09 -10.09 -48.76
C ARG A 782 45.40 -9.32 -48.69
N THR A 783 46.51 -10.04 -48.65
CA THR A 783 47.86 -9.50 -48.75
C THR A 783 48.42 -9.95 -50.10
N ASP A 784 48.48 -9.04 -51.07
CA ASP A 784 49.09 -9.31 -52.38
C ASP A 784 50.61 -9.44 -52.24
N LEU A 785 51.18 -10.48 -52.87
CA LEU A 785 52.61 -10.80 -52.82
C LEU A 785 53.30 -10.41 -54.13
N VAL A 786 54.56 -10.00 -54.05
CA VAL A 786 55.28 -9.43 -55.20
C VAL A 786 55.84 -10.55 -56.08
N ARG A 787 55.07 -10.97 -57.09
CA ARG A 787 55.53 -11.91 -58.12
C ARG A 787 56.41 -11.22 -59.17
N ALA A 788 57.63 -11.71 -59.32
CA ALA A 788 58.56 -11.31 -60.37
C ALA A 788 59.28 -12.56 -60.88
N SER A 789 59.00 -12.97 -62.11
CA SER A 789 59.69 -14.06 -62.82
C SER A 789 60.98 -13.53 -63.45
N ALA A 790 62.14 -13.99 -62.99
CA ALA A 790 63.42 -13.58 -63.56
C ALA A 790 64.46 -14.71 -63.48
N MET A 791 65.29 -14.83 -64.52
CA MET A 791 66.31 -15.86 -64.63
C MET A 791 67.59 -15.24 -65.20
N ALA A 792 68.73 -15.60 -64.61
CA ALA A 792 70.05 -15.24 -65.11
C ALA A 792 70.78 -16.50 -65.61
N ILE A 793 71.69 -16.30 -66.57
CA ILE A 793 72.54 -17.37 -67.10
C ILE A 793 73.97 -16.83 -67.27
N THR A 794 74.95 -17.65 -66.90
CA THR A 794 76.38 -17.39 -67.15
C THR A 794 77.03 -18.59 -67.82
N ALA A 795 78.08 -18.35 -68.60
CA ALA A 795 78.84 -19.39 -69.30
C ALA A 795 80.34 -19.18 -69.06
N ALA A 796 81.09 -20.27 -68.88
CA ALA A 796 82.53 -20.25 -68.63
C ALA A 796 83.21 -21.50 -69.18
N VAL A 797 84.51 -21.39 -69.47
CA VAL A 797 85.40 -22.54 -69.73
C VAL A 797 85.87 -23.09 -68.38
N ARG A 798 85.71 -24.39 -68.15
CA ARG A 798 86.25 -25.11 -66.98
C ARG A 798 87.70 -25.55 -67.18
N GLY A 799 88.07 -25.84 -68.42
CA GLY A 799 89.39 -26.33 -68.80
C GLY A 799 89.46 -26.70 -70.28
N ILE A 800 90.67 -26.98 -70.74
CA ILE A 800 90.97 -27.48 -72.09
C ILE A 800 91.86 -28.71 -71.89
N ALA A 801 91.48 -29.83 -72.51
CA ALA A 801 92.29 -31.03 -72.56
C ALA A 801 93.06 -31.06 -73.90
N ASP A 802 94.27 -30.50 -73.86
CA ASP A 802 95.31 -30.73 -74.88
C ASP A 802 95.52 -32.25 -75.00
N THR A 803 95.07 -32.80 -76.12
CA THR A 803 94.96 -34.25 -76.36
C THR A 803 96.13 -34.78 -77.20
N ASN A 804 96.81 -33.89 -77.94
CA ASN A 804 98.01 -34.23 -78.71
C ASN A 804 99.33 -33.86 -77.98
N THR A 805 99.25 -33.11 -76.87
CA THR A 805 100.34 -32.62 -76.00
C THR A 805 101.23 -31.54 -76.62
N ASN A 806 100.75 -30.77 -77.61
CA ASN A 806 101.55 -29.74 -78.29
C ASN A 806 101.62 -28.39 -77.55
N GLY A 807 100.82 -28.18 -76.49
CA GLY A 807 100.78 -26.96 -75.69
C GLY A 807 99.88 -25.84 -76.27
N GLY A 808 99.06 -26.16 -77.27
CA GLY A 808 98.12 -25.25 -77.91
C GLY A 808 96.66 -25.45 -77.51
N THR A 809 95.77 -25.04 -78.41
CA THR A 809 94.38 -25.47 -78.45
C THR A 809 94.02 -25.62 -79.92
N ASP A 810 94.02 -26.84 -80.43
CA ASP A 810 93.81 -27.15 -81.85
C ASP A 810 93.04 -28.46 -82.10
N ALA A 811 93.08 -28.96 -83.33
CA ALA A 811 92.12 -29.94 -83.84
C ALA A 811 92.24 -31.30 -83.14
N GLY A 812 91.19 -31.68 -82.41
CA GLY A 812 91.14 -32.88 -81.57
C GLY A 812 91.12 -32.61 -80.06
N ASP A 813 91.46 -31.40 -79.62
CA ASP A 813 91.40 -31.01 -78.21
C ASP A 813 89.96 -30.88 -77.71
N VAL A 814 89.76 -31.06 -76.39
CA VAL A 814 88.43 -31.00 -75.78
C VAL A 814 88.31 -29.80 -74.84
N ILE A 815 87.38 -28.90 -75.14
CA ILE A 815 87.05 -27.75 -74.29
C ILE A 815 85.85 -28.12 -73.41
N SER A 816 86.05 -28.11 -72.09
CA SER A 816 84.97 -28.32 -71.12
C SER A 816 84.30 -27.00 -70.77
N TYR A 817 83.01 -26.88 -71.05
CA TYR A 817 82.20 -25.71 -70.69
C TYR A 817 81.35 -25.96 -69.44
N SER A 818 81.03 -24.88 -68.72
CA SER A 818 80.00 -24.83 -67.68
C SER A 818 79.03 -23.68 -67.95
N VAL A 819 77.74 -23.97 -67.74
CA VAL A 819 76.63 -23.04 -67.79
C VAL A 819 75.95 -23.04 -66.43
N GLU A 820 75.85 -21.89 -65.78
CA GLU A 820 75.11 -21.74 -64.51
C GLU A 820 73.85 -20.90 -64.77
N VAL A 821 72.69 -21.50 -64.54
CA VAL A 821 71.38 -20.84 -64.57
C VAL A 821 70.95 -20.55 -63.14
N THR A 822 70.54 -19.31 -62.84
CA THR A 822 70.09 -18.89 -61.51
C THR A 822 68.67 -18.32 -61.60
N ASN A 823 67.76 -18.76 -60.73
CA ASN A 823 66.48 -18.07 -60.54
C ASN A 823 66.73 -16.76 -59.76
N THR A 824 66.53 -15.62 -60.41
CA THR A 824 66.71 -14.28 -59.83
C THR A 824 65.38 -13.58 -59.53
N GLY A 825 64.26 -14.30 -59.68
CA GLY A 825 62.92 -13.85 -59.36
C GLY A 825 62.53 -14.06 -57.90
N THR A 826 61.23 -13.91 -57.63
CA THR A 826 60.57 -14.22 -56.36
C THR A 826 59.63 -15.44 -56.45
N VAL A 827 59.37 -15.93 -57.65
CA VAL A 827 58.54 -17.12 -57.91
C VAL A 827 59.40 -18.32 -58.29
N SER A 828 58.91 -19.54 -58.05
CA SER A 828 59.50 -20.78 -58.54
C SER A 828 59.53 -20.80 -60.07
N LEU A 829 60.58 -21.38 -60.67
CA LEU A 829 60.68 -21.58 -62.12
C LEU A 829 60.69 -23.06 -62.43
N ASP A 830 59.66 -23.53 -63.13
CA ASP A 830 59.50 -24.94 -63.56
C ASP A 830 60.13 -25.21 -64.93
N LYS A 831 60.50 -26.47 -65.16
CA LYS A 831 61.00 -26.99 -66.44
C LYS A 831 62.21 -26.20 -66.94
N VAL A 832 63.17 -25.95 -66.05
CA VAL A 832 64.37 -25.17 -66.36
C VAL A 832 65.32 -25.96 -67.26
N VAL A 833 65.29 -25.65 -68.56
CA VAL A 833 66.15 -26.27 -69.58
C VAL A 833 67.23 -25.28 -70.02
N ALA A 834 68.49 -25.70 -69.95
CA ALA A 834 69.64 -24.99 -70.52
C ALA A 834 70.01 -25.59 -71.89
N ALA A 835 70.22 -24.74 -72.89
CA ALA A 835 70.63 -25.12 -74.23
C ALA A 835 71.89 -24.36 -74.66
N ALA A 836 72.93 -25.10 -75.07
CA ALA A 836 74.13 -24.55 -75.68
C ALA A 836 74.08 -24.65 -77.21
N SER A 837 74.79 -23.73 -77.86
CA SER A 837 75.11 -23.75 -79.29
C SER A 837 76.54 -23.23 -79.46
N VAL A 838 77.25 -23.68 -80.49
CA VAL A 838 78.59 -23.17 -80.82
C VAL A 838 78.53 -22.37 -82.11
N VAL A 839 79.23 -21.23 -82.13
CA VAL A 839 79.27 -20.27 -83.23
C VAL A 839 80.72 -20.11 -83.72
N ALA A 840 81.25 -21.23 -84.18
CA ALA A 840 82.43 -21.41 -85.02
C ALA A 840 82.16 -22.66 -85.89
N PRO A 841 82.82 -22.83 -87.06
CA PRO A 841 82.24 -23.67 -88.11
C PRO A 841 82.42 -25.17 -87.88
N ALA A 842 81.27 -25.83 -87.71
CA ALA A 842 81.00 -27.24 -88.05
C ALA A 842 81.35 -28.35 -87.03
N GLY A 843 81.61 -28.03 -85.76
CA GLY A 843 81.37 -29.01 -84.69
C GLY A 843 79.89 -29.12 -84.30
N PRO A 844 79.41 -30.28 -83.81
CA PRO A 844 78.09 -30.38 -83.20
C PRO A 844 78.04 -29.57 -81.89
N ALA A 845 76.89 -28.97 -81.58
CA ALA A 845 76.72 -28.25 -80.32
C ALA A 845 76.92 -29.21 -79.11
N PRO A 846 77.63 -28.78 -78.05
CA PRO A 846 77.93 -29.65 -76.91
C PRO A 846 76.65 -30.00 -76.17
N VAL A 847 76.42 -31.31 -75.96
CA VAL A 847 75.28 -31.80 -75.19
C VAL A 847 75.52 -31.44 -73.72
N LEU A 848 74.74 -30.49 -73.20
CA LEU A 848 74.79 -30.12 -71.78
C LEU A 848 74.20 -31.25 -70.92
N THR A 849 74.97 -31.67 -69.92
CA THR A 849 74.52 -32.53 -68.82
C THR A 849 74.35 -31.66 -67.58
N CYS A 850 73.15 -31.61 -67.01
CA CYS A 850 72.86 -30.80 -65.83
C CYS A 850 73.05 -31.61 -64.54
N SER A 851 73.35 -30.93 -63.43
CA SER A 851 73.67 -31.53 -62.13
C SER A 851 72.50 -32.29 -61.47
N VAL A 852 71.29 -32.14 -62.00
CA VAL A 852 70.06 -32.82 -61.61
C VAL A 852 69.31 -33.26 -62.88
N ALA A 853 68.54 -34.34 -62.78
CA ALA A 853 67.74 -34.87 -63.89
C ALA A 853 66.34 -34.24 -63.94
N ASP A 854 65.76 -34.15 -65.14
CA ASP A 854 64.47 -33.51 -65.39
C ASP A 854 63.26 -34.21 -64.73
N PRO A 855 62.20 -33.46 -64.38
CA PRO A 855 62.06 -32.00 -64.55
C PRO A 855 62.72 -31.20 -63.42
N VAL A 856 63.48 -30.16 -63.77
CA VAL A 856 64.05 -29.23 -62.80
C VAL A 856 63.07 -28.09 -62.50
N THR A 857 62.78 -27.89 -61.21
CA THR A 857 62.20 -26.66 -60.65
C THR A 857 63.28 -25.93 -59.87
N LEU A 858 63.45 -24.62 -60.09
CA LEU A 858 64.35 -23.78 -59.29
C LEU A 858 63.54 -22.83 -58.40
N ALA A 859 63.72 -22.95 -57.08
CA ALA A 859 63.24 -21.95 -56.12
C ALA A 859 64.01 -20.61 -56.29
N PRO A 860 63.49 -19.48 -55.78
CA PRO A 860 64.22 -18.21 -55.79
C PRO A 860 65.63 -18.32 -55.21
N ARG A 861 66.61 -17.73 -55.92
CA ARG A 861 68.05 -17.79 -55.63
C ARG A 861 68.72 -19.17 -55.84
N GLU A 862 67.97 -20.20 -56.21
CA GLU A 862 68.52 -21.53 -56.54
C GLU A 862 69.24 -21.53 -57.90
N LYS A 863 70.14 -22.50 -58.07
CA LYS A 863 71.07 -22.59 -59.20
C LYS A 863 71.09 -23.98 -59.83
N LEU A 864 70.97 -24.03 -61.15
CA LEU A 864 71.23 -25.21 -61.97
C LEU A 864 72.60 -25.08 -62.64
N LEU A 865 73.50 -26.03 -62.40
CA LEU A 865 74.79 -26.10 -63.08
C LEU A 865 74.74 -27.18 -64.16
N CYS A 866 75.08 -26.84 -65.39
CA CYS A 866 75.21 -27.79 -66.49
C CYS A 866 76.60 -27.73 -67.11
N THR A 867 77.13 -28.88 -67.52
CA THR A 867 78.45 -29.02 -68.14
C THR A 867 78.36 -29.79 -69.44
N GLY A 868 79.15 -29.40 -70.43
CA GLY A 868 79.24 -30.10 -71.71
C GLY A 868 80.60 -29.86 -72.34
N ASP A 869 81.09 -30.88 -73.03
CA ASP A 869 82.41 -30.89 -73.67
C ASP A 869 82.27 -30.71 -75.19
N TYR A 870 83.20 -29.97 -75.80
CA TYR A 870 83.27 -29.74 -77.24
C TYR A 870 84.65 -30.13 -77.76
N THR A 871 84.70 -31.02 -78.76
CA THR A 871 85.93 -31.36 -79.47
C THR A 871 86.19 -30.35 -80.59
N VAL A 872 87.34 -29.68 -80.54
CA VAL A 872 87.78 -28.69 -81.52
C VAL A 872 87.98 -29.35 -82.89
N THR A 873 87.39 -28.76 -83.93
CA THR A 873 87.55 -29.20 -85.33
C THR A 873 88.61 -28.39 -86.06
N GLN A 874 89.12 -28.89 -87.19
CA GLN A 874 90.07 -28.12 -88.02
C GLN A 874 89.52 -26.76 -88.43
N SER A 875 88.22 -26.70 -88.79
CA SER A 875 87.57 -25.47 -89.23
C SER A 875 87.40 -24.44 -88.11
N ASP A 876 87.35 -24.89 -86.84
CA ASP A 876 87.44 -23.99 -85.68
C ASP A 876 88.84 -23.34 -85.58
N VAL A 877 89.91 -24.11 -85.77
CA VAL A 877 91.30 -23.62 -85.75
C VAL A 877 91.56 -22.64 -86.89
N ASP A 878 91.10 -22.98 -88.09
CA ASP A 878 91.16 -22.12 -89.28
C ASP A 878 90.46 -20.78 -89.03
N SER A 879 89.33 -20.80 -88.31
CA SER A 879 88.59 -19.60 -87.90
C SER A 879 89.29 -18.82 -86.79
N GLY A 880 89.89 -19.51 -85.81
CA GLY A 880 90.73 -18.94 -84.75
C GLY A 880 90.09 -18.80 -83.37
N ALA A 881 88.79 -19.08 -83.23
CA ALA A 881 88.11 -19.09 -81.95
C ALA A 881 86.84 -19.95 -81.98
N VAL A 882 86.55 -20.64 -80.87
CA VAL A 882 85.28 -21.33 -80.60
C VAL A 882 84.46 -20.47 -79.64
N VAL A 883 83.30 -19.99 -80.11
CA VAL A 883 82.37 -19.22 -79.28
C VAL A 883 81.21 -20.12 -78.84
N ALA A 884 81.14 -20.43 -77.55
CA ALA A 884 80.03 -21.16 -76.95
C ALA A 884 78.95 -20.18 -76.46
N THR A 885 77.78 -20.24 -77.11
CA THR A 885 76.55 -19.55 -76.74
C THR A 885 75.73 -20.43 -75.80
N ALA A 886 75.27 -19.89 -74.68
CA ALA A 886 74.32 -20.56 -73.79
C ALA A 886 73.03 -19.73 -73.63
N SER A 887 71.90 -20.43 -73.60
CA SER A 887 70.58 -19.87 -73.30
C SER A 887 69.82 -20.80 -72.37
N ALA A 888 68.82 -20.30 -71.66
CA ALA A 888 67.93 -21.11 -70.85
C ALA A 888 66.47 -20.67 -70.98
N SER A 889 65.56 -21.63 -70.84
CA SER A 889 64.11 -21.43 -70.83
C SER A 889 63.48 -22.16 -69.65
N ALA A 890 62.53 -21.51 -68.98
CA ALA A 890 61.72 -22.04 -67.90
C ALA A 890 60.27 -21.55 -68.05
N VAL A 891 59.38 -21.98 -67.16
CA VAL A 891 57.99 -21.53 -67.07
C VAL A 891 57.71 -21.07 -65.64
N ASP A 892 57.05 -19.93 -65.46
CA ASP A 892 56.62 -19.44 -64.14
C ASP A 892 55.30 -20.10 -63.66
N PRO A 893 54.87 -19.90 -62.40
CA PRO A 893 53.66 -20.54 -61.87
C PRO A 893 52.36 -20.02 -62.50
N ALA A 894 52.43 -18.92 -63.27
CA ALA A 894 51.33 -18.39 -64.09
C ALA A 894 51.39 -18.89 -65.56
N GLY A 895 52.25 -19.87 -65.85
CA GLY A 895 52.41 -20.47 -67.17
C GLY A 895 53.17 -19.62 -68.19
N GLN A 896 53.81 -18.53 -67.76
CA GLN A 896 54.54 -17.62 -68.65
C GLN A 896 55.95 -18.15 -68.93
N PRO A 897 56.44 -18.08 -70.20
CA PRO A 897 57.80 -18.48 -70.53
C PRO A 897 58.81 -17.45 -70.00
N VAL A 898 59.85 -17.94 -69.33
CA VAL A 898 60.96 -17.14 -68.78
C VAL A 898 62.24 -17.55 -69.49
N THR A 899 62.93 -16.61 -70.12
CA THR A 899 64.13 -16.90 -70.93
C THR A 899 65.33 -16.08 -70.47
N ALA A 900 66.51 -16.69 -70.45
CA ALA A 900 67.78 -16.05 -70.12
C ALA A 900 68.83 -16.29 -71.21
N GLY A 901 69.64 -15.28 -71.48
CA GLY A 901 70.76 -15.33 -72.44
C GLY A 901 70.57 -14.39 -73.66
N PRO A 902 71.45 -14.49 -74.67
CA PRO A 902 72.60 -15.40 -74.73
C PRO A 902 73.72 -15.00 -73.76
N ALA A 903 74.20 -15.95 -72.96
CA ALA A 903 75.55 -15.88 -72.39
C ALA A 903 76.55 -16.38 -73.44
N GLN A 904 77.75 -15.81 -73.45
CA GLN A 904 78.80 -16.11 -74.43
C GLN A 904 80.14 -16.33 -73.73
N VAL A 905 80.89 -17.33 -74.17
CA VAL A 905 82.31 -17.50 -73.81
C VAL A 905 83.10 -17.90 -75.05
N SER A 906 84.28 -17.32 -75.24
CA SER A 906 85.12 -17.52 -76.42
C SER A 906 86.47 -18.12 -76.02
N THR A 907 86.82 -19.25 -76.62
CA THR A 907 88.15 -19.87 -76.52
C THR A 907 88.93 -19.55 -77.80
N GLY A 908 90.14 -19.01 -77.70
CA GLY A 908 91.01 -18.80 -78.86
C GLY A 908 91.75 -20.07 -79.26
N MET A 909 91.99 -20.26 -80.56
CA MET A 909 92.70 -21.42 -81.11
C MET A 909 94.16 -21.09 -81.43
N SER A 910 95.04 -22.11 -81.40
CA SER A 910 96.45 -21.97 -81.77
C SER A 910 96.63 -21.89 -83.28
N LYS A 911 96.72 -20.67 -83.82
CA LYS A 911 97.02 -20.41 -85.24
C LYS A 911 98.52 -20.47 -85.53
N ALA A 912 98.95 -21.45 -86.33
CA ALA A 912 100.29 -21.51 -86.92
C ALA A 912 100.22 -21.96 -88.40
N GLY A 913 100.72 -21.13 -89.30
CA GLY A 913 100.94 -21.51 -90.70
C GLY A 913 102.38 -22.02 -90.89
N GLY A 914 102.55 -23.15 -91.58
CA GLY A 914 103.87 -23.71 -91.83
C GLY A 914 103.82 -24.79 -92.91
N VAL A 915 104.81 -24.79 -93.80
CA VAL A 915 104.95 -25.82 -94.85
C VAL A 915 106.43 -26.17 -95.01
N SER A 916 106.68 -27.42 -95.34
CA SER A 916 108.00 -27.97 -95.66
C SER A 916 107.96 -28.63 -97.04
N ALA A 917 109.09 -28.65 -97.74
CA ALA A 917 109.24 -29.30 -99.04
C ALA A 917 110.57 -30.06 -99.08
N VAL A 918 110.58 -31.25 -99.69
CA VAL A 918 111.76 -32.11 -99.86
C VAL A 918 111.84 -32.59 -101.30
N ALA A 919 112.92 -32.25 -101.98
CA ALA A 919 113.20 -32.63 -103.36
C ALA A 919 114.10 -33.87 -103.43
N SER A 920 113.82 -34.77 -104.38
CA SER A 920 114.58 -36.03 -104.55
C SER A 920 114.65 -36.48 -106.01
N VAL A 921 115.70 -37.21 -106.36
CA VAL A 921 115.75 -38.01 -107.60
C VAL A 921 115.17 -39.39 -107.29
N SER A 922 114.13 -39.78 -108.01
CA SER A 922 113.46 -41.09 -107.86
C SER A 922 114.03 -42.15 -108.80
N ALA A 923 114.48 -41.76 -109.99
CA ALA A 923 115.13 -42.63 -110.96
C ALA A 923 115.98 -41.81 -111.94
N ILE A 924 116.89 -42.50 -112.64
CA ILE A 924 117.50 -42.04 -113.88
C ILE A 924 117.26 -43.14 -114.90
N GLU A 925 116.58 -42.82 -116.00
CA GLU A 925 116.42 -43.70 -117.15
C GLU A 925 117.66 -43.56 -118.04
N ASP A 926 118.60 -44.50 -117.92
CA ASP A 926 119.66 -44.73 -118.91
C ASP A 926 119.01 -45.25 -120.20
N ARG A 927 118.90 -44.37 -121.20
CA ARG A 927 118.14 -44.61 -122.45
C ARG A 927 119.00 -45.06 -123.61
N ASN A 928 120.31 -44.85 -123.54
CA ASN A 928 121.27 -45.36 -124.52
C ASN A 928 122.02 -46.63 -124.04
N SER A 929 121.78 -47.04 -122.80
CA SER A 929 122.37 -48.21 -122.12
C SER A 929 123.89 -48.16 -121.97
N ASN A 930 124.47 -46.96 -121.83
CA ASN A 930 125.92 -46.77 -121.68
C ASN A 930 126.40 -46.70 -120.22
N THR A 931 125.48 -46.70 -119.25
CA THR A 931 125.71 -46.63 -117.79
C THR A 931 126.29 -45.31 -117.25
N ARG A 932 126.19 -44.22 -118.02
CA ARG A 932 126.56 -42.86 -117.60
C ARG A 932 125.40 -41.91 -117.85
N ASN A 933 125.12 -41.04 -116.89
CA ASN A 933 124.20 -39.93 -117.07
C ASN A 933 124.74 -39.00 -118.18
N ASP A 934 124.19 -39.05 -119.39
CA ASP A 934 124.67 -38.25 -120.53
C ASP A 934 123.52 -37.82 -121.49
N PRO A 935 123.80 -37.05 -122.55
CA PRO A 935 122.75 -36.45 -123.39
C PRO A 935 121.79 -37.46 -124.06
N GLY A 936 120.58 -37.57 -123.50
CA GLY A 936 119.52 -38.48 -123.96
C GLY A 936 118.80 -39.20 -122.82
N ASP A 937 119.43 -39.31 -121.66
CA ASP A 937 118.88 -39.93 -120.44
C ASP A 937 117.83 -39.05 -119.76
N VAL A 938 116.98 -39.65 -118.92
CA VAL A 938 115.91 -38.91 -118.21
C VAL A 938 116.04 -39.04 -116.70
N VAL A 939 116.27 -37.91 -116.03
CA VAL A 939 116.20 -37.80 -114.57
C VAL A 939 114.74 -37.62 -114.17
N VAL A 940 114.25 -38.48 -113.28
CA VAL A 940 112.89 -38.42 -112.71
C VAL A 940 112.98 -37.93 -111.28
N TYR A 941 112.29 -36.84 -110.98
CA TYR A 941 112.25 -36.21 -109.67
C TYR A 941 110.93 -36.50 -108.95
N SER A 942 110.99 -36.55 -107.61
CA SER A 942 109.82 -36.50 -106.74
C SER A 942 110.03 -35.45 -105.66
N ILE A 943 109.01 -34.63 -105.48
CA ILE A 943 108.95 -33.54 -104.50
C ILE A 943 107.84 -33.89 -103.52
N VAL A 944 108.13 -33.96 -102.22
CA VAL A 944 107.12 -34.14 -101.17
C VAL A 944 106.98 -32.85 -100.40
N VAL A 945 105.78 -32.27 -100.43
CA VAL A 945 105.39 -31.06 -99.69
C VAL A 945 104.48 -31.48 -98.54
N THR A 946 104.73 -30.96 -97.34
CA THR A 946 104.00 -31.30 -96.11
C THR A 946 103.53 -30.03 -95.43
N ASN A 947 102.24 -29.94 -95.07
CA ASN A 947 101.77 -28.91 -94.14
C ASN A 947 102.27 -29.23 -92.73
N THR A 948 103.05 -28.33 -92.14
CA THR A 948 103.63 -28.45 -90.79
C THR A 948 103.05 -27.44 -89.80
N GLY A 949 102.00 -26.70 -90.18
CA GLY A 949 101.23 -25.81 -89.32
C GLY A 949 99.99 -26.49 -88.73
N SER A 950 99.26 -25.75 -87.89
CA SER A 950 97.94 -26.13 -87.36
C SER A 950 96.77 -25.62 -88.20
N LEU A 951 97.04 -24.75 -89.20
CA LEU A 951 96.06 -24.22 -90.14
C LEU A 951 96.01 -25.03 -91.43
N THR A 952 94.84 -25.17 -92.02
CA THR A 952 94.68 -25.59 -93.42
C THR A 952 95.42 -24.60 -94.33
N LEU A 953 96.17 -25.11 -95.30
CA LEU A 953 96.84 -24.30 -96.31
C LEU A 953 96.10 -24.39 -97.64
N ASP A 954 95.60 -23.25 -98.10
CA ASP A 954 94.98 -23.04 -99.40
C ASP A 954 96.02 -22.62 -100.44
N ALA A 955 95.65 -22.74 -101.72
CA ALA A 955 96.46 -22.33 -102.88
C ALA A 955 97.91 -22.86 -102.84
N VAL A 956 98.09 -24.11 -102.43
CA VAL A 956 99.39 -24.78 -102.40
C VAL A 956 99.86 -25.02 -103.83
N GLU A 957 100.86 -24.25 -104.24
CA GLU A 957 101.52 -24.31 -105.54
C GLU A 957 103.00 -24.67 -105.36
N VAL A 958 103.49 -25.53 -106.25
CA VAL A 958 104.82 -26.13 -106.25
C VAL A 958 105.46 -25.85 -107.61
N ALA A 959 106.46 -24.97 -107.62
CA ALA A 959 107.25 -24.67 -108.80
C ALA A 959 108.64 -25.33 -108.68
N ALA A 960 109.08 -25.96 -109.77
CA ALA A 960 110.39 -26.59 -109.90
C ALA A 960 111.14 -25.97 -111.08
N GLY A 961 112.19 -25.20 -110.79
CA GLY A 961 113.02 -24.52 -111.78
C GLY A 961 114.40 -25.17 -111.89
N LEU A 962 114.90 -25.34 -113.11
CA LEU A 962 116.26 -25.80 -113.34
C LEU A 962 117.23 -24.63 -113.31
N THR A 963 118.29 -24.71 -112.51
CA THR A 963 119.41 -23.77 -112.61
C THR A 963 120.28 -24.10 -113.83
N ALA A 964 120.86 -23.06 -114.44
CA ALA A 964 121.34 -23.09 -115.82
C ALA A 964 122.32 -24.24 -116.15
N PRO A 965 122.24 -24.85 -117.35
CA PRO A 965 121.62 -24.30 -118.57
C PRO A 965 120.10 -24.45 -118.63
N ALA A 966 119.44 -23.44 -119.20
CA ALA A 966 117.98 -23.36 -119.23
C ALA A 966 117.37 -24.28 -120.32
N GLY A 967 117.21 -25.57 -119.99
CA GLY A 967 116.22 -26.42 -120.62
C GLY A 967 114.79 -25.97 -120.30
N PRO A 968 113.75 -26.55 -120.96
CA PRO A 968 112.37 -26.31 -120.56
C PRO A 968 112.13 -26.83 -119.15
N GLU A 969 111.38 -26.07 -118.33
CA GLU A 969 111.05 -26.46 -116.96
C GLU A 969 110.30 -27.81 -116.92
N PRO A 970 110.62 -28.71 -115.97
CA PRO A 970 110.00 -30.03 -115.90
C PRO A 970 108.52 -29.91 -115.52
N ALA A 971 107.63 -30.33 -116.41
CA ALA A 971 106.20 -30.33 -116.14
C ALA A 971 105.86 -31.22 -114.93
N LEU A 972 105.45 -30.62 -113.82
CA LEU A 972 105.11 -31.32 -112.58
C LEU A 972 103.68 -31.87 -112.62
N SER A 973 103.54 -33.16 -112.34
CA SER A 973 102.28 -33.83 -112.03
C SER A 973 102.15 -34.02 -110.52
N CYS A 974 101.36 -33.16 -109.87
CA CYS A 974 101.10 -33.22 -108.43
C CYS A 974 99.87 -34.07 -108.07
N LEU A 975 99.95 -34.77 -106.94
CA LEU A 975 98.82 -35.44 -106.29
C LEU A 975 98.78 -35.03 -104.79
N PRO A 976 97.71 -34.37 -104.31
CA PRO A 976 96.62 -33.76 -105.09
C PRO A 976 97.12 -32.75 -106.13
N ALA A 977 96.30 -32.46 -107.14
CA ALA A 977 96.65 -31.51 -108.18
C ALA A 977 96.83 -30.09 -107.61
N GLN A 978 97.75 -29.33 -108.22
CA GLN A 978 97.97 -27.92 -107.88
C GLN A 978 97.19 -26.97 -108.81
N PRO A 979 96.72 -25.79 -108.33
CA PRO A 979 96.80 -25.30 -106.94
C PRO A 979 95.93 -26.14 -105.99
N GLY A 980 96.52 -26.61 -104.89
CA GLY A 980 95.90 -27.58 -103.99
C GLY A 980 95.51 -27.00 -102.63
N VAL A 981 94.86 -27.83 -101.82
CA VAL A 981 94.60 -27.56 -100.39
C VAL A 981 95.26 -28.66 -99.57
N LEU A 982 96.01 -28.30 -98.53
CA LEU A 982 96.62 -29.23 -97.57
C LEU A 982 96.14 -28.93 -96.16
N ALA A 983 95.35 -29.84 -95.59
CA ALA A 983 95.11 -29.88 -94.14
C ALA A 983 96.42 -30.12 -93.36
N PRO A 984 96.50 -29.80 -92.05
CA PRO A 984 97.67 -30.11 -91.21
C PRO A 984 98.16 -31.55 -91.34
N ALA A 985 99.48 -31.73 -91.37
CA ALA A 985 100.20 -32.98 -91.62
C ALA A 985 99.89 -33.70 -92.96
N ALA A 986 98.98 -33.19 -93.80
CA ALA A 986 98.73 -33.73 -95.13
C ALA A 986 99.91 -33.42 -96.07
N THR A 987 100.08 -34.26 -97.10
CA THR A 987 101.16 -34.14 -98.07
C THR A 987 100.67 -34.03 -99.51
N MET A 988 101.41 -33.28 -100.32
CA MET A 988 101.30 -33.25 -101.78
C MET A 988 102.60 -33.82 -102.36
N THR A 989 102.49 -34.78 -103.27
CA THR A 989 103.64 -35.34 -103.98
C THR A 989 103.62 -34.91 -105.44
N CYS A 990 104.66 -34.24 -105.92
CA CYS A 990 104.80 -33.80 -107.30
C CYS A 990 105.92 -34.57 -107.99
N GLY A 991 105.57 -35.35 -109.03
CA GLY A 991 106.53 -36.02 -109.89
C GLY A 991 106.81 -35.20 -111.16
N GLY A 992 108.04 -35.20 -111.63
CA GLY A 992 108.43 -34.56 -112.90
C GLY A 992 109.65 -35.26 -113.52
N SER A 993 109.88 -35.05 -114.81
CA SER A 993 111.02 -35.66 -115.50
C SER A 993 111.70 -34.67 -116.45
N TYR A 994 113.03 -34.73 -116.51
CA TYR A 994 113.87 -33.91 -117.37
C TYR A 994 114.81 -34.77 -118.19
N THR A 995 114.93 -34.48 -119.49
CA THR A 995 115.88 -35.17 -120.37
C THR A 995 117.20 -34.42 -120.37
N ILE A 996 118.30 -35.08 -119.98
CA ILE A 996 119.65 -34.52 -120.01
C ILE A 996 119.99 -34.12 -121.45
N THR A 997 120.40 -32.88 -121.65
CA THR A 997 120.76 -32.32 -122.96
C THR A 997 122.27 -32.21 -123.14
N ALA A 998 122.71 -31.95 -124.37
CA ALA A 998 124.10 -31.65 -124.68
C ALA A 998 124.61 -30.34 -124.02
N LEU A 999 123.72 -29.47 -123.54
CA LEU A 999 124.09 -28.30 -122.73
C LEU A 999 124.38 -28.70 -121.28
N ASP A 1000 123.58 -29.60 -120.70
CA ASP A 1000 123.76 -30.08 -119.31
C ASP A 1000 125.08 -30.84 -119.15
N ALA A 1001 125.48 -31.63 -120.15
CA ALA A 1001 126.80 -32.27 -120.20
C ALA A 1001 127.96 -31.26 -120.29
N GLY A 1002 127.71 -30.03 -120.76
CA GLY A 1002 128.65 -28.91 -120.71
C GLY A 1002 128.75 -28.23 -119.34
N ALA A 1003 127.74 -28.39 -118.48
CA ALA A 1003 127.73 -27.91 -117.10
C ALA A 1003 128.15 -28.98 -116.08
N GLY A 1004 128.02 -30.26 -116.42
CA GLY A 1004 128.38 -31.42 -115.58
C GLY A 1004 127.39 -31.73 -114.45
N VAL A 1005 126.32 -30.96 -114.33
CA VAL A 1005 125.26 -31.14 -113.32
C VAL A 1005 123.92 -30.62 -113.85
N VAL A 1006 122.84 -31.33 -113.55
CA VAL A 1006 121.47 -30.82 -113.56
C VAL A 1006 121.06 -30.55 -112.11
N GLU A 1007 120.64 -29.33 -111.80
CA GLU A 1007 120.15 -28.94 -110.48
C GLU A 1007 118.69 -28.46 -110.61
N ASN A 1008 117.82 -29.06 -109.79
CA ASN A 1008 116.39 -28.75 -109.74
C ASN A 1008 116.07 -28.09 -108.40
N VAL A 1009 115.62 -26.85 -108.44
CA VAL A 1009 115.30 -25.99 -107.29
C VAL A 1009 113.79 -25.89 -107.13
N VAL A 1010 113.30 -26.28 -105.97
CA VAL A 1010 111.88 -26.29 -105.61
C VAL A 1010 111.53 -25.09 -104.75
N SER A 1011 110.48 -24.37 -105.14
CA SER A 1011 109.82 -23.36 -104.31
C SER A 1011 108.35 -23.71 -104.13
N VAL A 1012 107.83 -23.52 -102.93
CA VAL A 1012 106.42 -23.75 -102.58
C VAL A 1012 105.82 -22.49 -101.99
N THR A 1013 104.66 -22.11 -102.51
CA THR A 1013 103.84 -21.02 -102.00
C THR A 1013 102.46 -21.54 -101.61
N ALA A 1014 101.93 -21.04 -100.50
CA ALA A 1014 100.59 -21.33 -100.01
C ALA A 1014 100.03 -20.10 -99.26
N THR A 1015 98.75 -20.14 -98.90
CA THR A 1015 98.12 -19.14 -98.02
C THR A 1015 97.38 -19.83 -96.87
N THR A 1016 97.41 -19.25 -95.68
CA THR A 1016 96.48 -19.63 -94.60
C THR A 1016 95.05 -19.15 -94.90
N PRO A 1017 94.02 -19.60 -94.17
CA PRO A 1017 92.62 -19.29 -94.48
C PRO A 1017 92.23 -17.82 -94.23
N ASP A 1018 93.08 -17.05 -93.55
CA ASP A 1018 93.00 -15.59 -93.41
C ASP A 1018 93.77 -14.82 -94.51
N GLY A 1019 94.31 -15.52 -95.50
CA GLY A 1019 95.03 -14.96 -96.65
C GLY A 1019 96.50 -14.64 -96.40
N THR A 1020 97.07 -15.01 -95.24
CA THR A 1020 98.49 -14.76 -94.94
C THR A 1020 99.37 -15.70 -95.79
N PRO A 1021 100.32 -15.19 -96.58
CA PRO A 1021 101.21 -16.04 -97.37
C PRO A 1021 102.17 -16.86 -96.50
N VAL A 1022 102.32 -18.15 -96.83
CA VAL A 1022 103.31 -19.06 -96.26
C VAL A 1022 104.18 -19.57 -97.40
N ALA A 1023 105.50 -19.36 -97.31
CA ALA A 1023 106.46 -19.77 -98.32
C ALA A 1023 107.60 -20.56 -97.69
N VAL A 1024 108.05 -21.62 -98.38
CA VAL A 1024 109.18 -22.45 -97.94
C VAL A 1024 110.49 -21.82 -98.44
N ALA A 1025 111.57 -21.96 -97.68
CA ALA A 1025 112.91 -21.74 -98.23
C ALA A 1025 113.19 -22.79 -99.33
N ALA A 1026 113.78 -22.37 -100.46
CA ALA A 1026 113.93 -23.25 -101.60
C ALA A 1026 114.85 -24.45 -101.29
N ASP A 1027 114.38 -25.66 -101.59
CA ASP A 1027 115.17 -26.90 -101.53
C ASP A 1027 115.72 -27.23 -102.93
N ALA A 1028 116.84 -27.96 -103.02
CA ALA A 1028 117.52 -28.20 -104.29
C ALA A 1028 118.18 -29.57 -104.37
N VAL A 1029 117.91 -30.31 -105.46
CA VAL A 1029 118.48 -31.64 -105.73
C VAL A 1029 119.36 -31.62 -106.97
N ARG A 1030 120.51 -32.30 -106.92
CA ARG A 1030 121.57 -32.27 -107.95
C ARG A 1030 121.84 -33.64 -108.55
N THR A 1031 122.16 -33.70 -109.84
CA THR A 1031 122.48 -34.92 -110.60
C THR A 1031 123.66 -34.68 -111.54
N SER A 1032 124.74 -35.46 -111.45
CA SER A 1032 125.97 -35.27 -112.26
C SER A 1032 125.88 -35.85 -113.68
N VAL A 1033 126.69 -35.34 -114.63
CA VAL A 1033 126.63 -35.66 -116.09
C VAL A 1033 128.04 -35.84 -116.72
N GLU A 1034 128.22 -36.68 -117.78
CA GLU A 1034 129.52 -37.06 -118.41
C GLU A 1034 129.65 -36.81 -119.95
N SER A 1035 130.82 -37.09 -120.60
CA SER A 1035 131.11 -36.82 -122.06
C SER A 1035 132.30 -37.62 -122.71
N THR A 1036 132.40 -37.75 -124.07
CA THR A 1036 133.42 -38.58 -124.84
C THR A 1036 133.79 -38.16 -126.33
N PRO A 1037 134.90 -38.66 -127.02
CA PRO A 1037 135.43 -38.18 -128.35
C PRO A 1037 135.95 -39.20 -129.48
N GLY A 1038 136.31 -38.77 -130.74
CA GLY A 1038 136.88 -39.61 -131.88
C GLY A 1038 137.38 -38.89 -133.23
N GLY A 1039 137.85 -39.60 -134.30
CA GLY A 1039 138.44 -39.12 -135.64
C GLY A 1039 138.40 -40.18 -136.82
N ASN A 1040 138.97 -40.16 -138.08
CA ASN A 1040 139.88 -39.37 -139.00
C ASN A 1040 139.60 -39.77 -140.54
N GLU A 1041 140.30 -39.64 -141.73
CA GLU A 1041 141.63 -39.20 -142.31
C GLU A 1041 141.62 -38.76 -143.86
N SER A 1042 142.39 -39.35 -144.85
CA SER A 1042 142.90 -38.73 -146.15
C SER A 1042 142.92 -39.57 -147.50
N PRO A 1043 143.05 -38.99 -148.75
CA PRO A 1043 144.28 -39.10 -149.62
C PRO A 1043 144.62 -37.93 -150.65
N ASP A 1044 145.74 -38.05 -151.41
CA ASP A 1044 146.49 -37.05 -152.28
C ASP A 1044 145.87 -36.62 -153.67
N GLY A 1045 146.33 -35.57 -154.42
CA GLY A 1045 147.36 -34.52 -154.21
C GLY A 1045 147.75 -33.64 -155.47
N ASP A 1046 148.78 -32.78 -155.31
CA ASP A 1046 149.71 -32.10 -156.29
C ASP A 1046 149.62 -30.59 -156.75
N GLN A 1047 150.76 -29.89 -156.60
CA GLN A 1047 151.35 -28.60 -157.13
C GLN A 1047 150.70 -27.16 -157.11
N GLN A 1048 151.43 -26.25 -156.41
CA GLN A 1048 151.83 -24.84 -156.73
C GLN A 1048 150.88 -23.61 -156.64
N GLY A 1049 151.20 -22.68 -155.72
CA GLY A 1049 150.78 -21.25 -155.74
C GLY A 1049 150.84 -20.52 -154.37
N ASN A 1050 151.64 -19.45 -154.24
CA ASN A 1050 151.81 -18.56 -153.04
C ASN A 1050 151.71 -17.07 -153.54
N PRO A 1051 151.67 -15.97 -152.74
CA PRO A 1051 151.92 -15.84 -151.28
C PRO A 1051 151.13 -14.77 -150.43
N ASP A 1052 151.43 -14.78 -149.12
CA ASP A 1052 151.56 -13.63 -148.17
C ASP A 1052 150.35 -13.04 -147.39
N GLY A 1053 150.60 -12.55 -146.16
CA GLY A 1053 149.66 -11.85 -145.24
C GLY A 1053 149.71 -12.30 -143.74
N SER A 1054 149.86 -11.37 -142.77
CA SER A 1054 150.05 -11.66 -141.31
C SER A 1054 149.70 -10.44 -140.41
N PRO A 1055 149.83 -10.43 -139.04
CA PRO A 1055 149.42 -11.39 -137.98
C PRO A 1055 148.91 -10.73 -136.64
N GLY A 1056 148.59 -11.52 -135.58
CA GLY A 1056 148.56 -11.10 -134.13
C GLY A 1056 147.26 -11.46 -133.35
N ARG A 1057 147.18 -12.15 -132.18
CA ARG A 1057 147.88 -12.22 -130.84
C ARG A 1057 147.41 -11.16 -129.81
N SER A 1058 147.21 -11.41 -128.49
CA SER A 1058 147.15 -12.66 -127.66
C SER A 1058 146.76 -12.41 -126.16
N ASN A 1059 146.18 -13.43 -125.50
CA ASN A 1059 146.23 -13.81 -124.04
C ASN A 1059 145.52 -13.02 -122.89
N THR A 1060 144.95 -13.81 -121.96
CA THR A 1060 144.49 -13.58 -120.55
C THR A 1060 145.59 -14.05 -119.53
N PRO A 1061 145.44 -14.24 -118.18
CA PRO A 1061 144.27 -14.21 -117.24
C PRO A 1061 144.51 -13.59 -115.81
N GLY A 1062 143.56 -13.72 -114.86
CA GLY A 1062 143.81 -13.57 -113.39
C GLY A 1062 142.62 -13.18 -112.48
N GLY A 1063 142.10 -14.10 -111.63
CA GLY A 1063 140.82 -13.98 -110.87
C GLY A 1063 140.79 -13.50 -109.39
N LEU A 1064 139.63 -13.72 -108.74
CA LEU A 1064 139.28 -13.65 -107.27
C LEU A 1064 139.08 -12.23 -106.64
N ALA A 1065 138.18 -11.95 -105.66
CA ALA A 1065 137.05 -12.67 -105.02
C ALA A 1065 136.08 -11.72 -104.18
N TYR A 1066 135.03 -12.30 -103.57
CA TYR A 1066 134.01 -11.83 -102.54
C TYR A 1066 134.40 -10.67 -101.55
N THR A 1067 133.52 -9.89 -100.86
CA THR A 1067 132.17 -10.12 -100.23
C THR A 1067 131.29 -8.83 -100.04
N GLY A 1068 129.97 -8.98 -99.79
CA GLY A 1068 129.11 -8.16 -98.88
C GLY A 1068 128.40 -6.87 -99.39
N GLN A 1069 127.40 -6.26 -98.69
CA GLN A 1069 126.40 -6.73 -97.68
C GLN A 1069 125.36 -5.63 -97.31
N GLY A 1070 124.05 -5.95 -97.22
CA GLY A 1070 123.07 -5.39 -96.23
C GLY A 1070 122.27 -4.07 -96.47
N GLY A 1071 121.00 -4.04 -96.01
CA GLY A 1071 120.51 -2.92 -95.15
C GLY A 1071 119.16 -2.17 -95.39
N LEU A 1072 118.04 -2.68 -94.83
CA LEU A 1072 116.93 -1.93 -94.13
C LEU A 1072 115.98 -0.92 -94.86
N GLY A 1073 114.76 -0.76 -94.31
CA GLY A 1073 113.73 0.27 -94.62
C GLY A 1073 113.60 1.34 -93.51
N PRO A 1074 112.41 1.88 -93.11
CA PRO A 1074 111.02 1.59 -93.55
C PRO A 1074 110.00 2.80 -93.57
N LEU A 1075 108.69 2.49 -93.65
CA LEU A 1075 107.49 3.18 -93.06
C LEU A 1075 106.70 4.35 -93.73
N LEU A 1076 105.37 4.29 -93.47
CA LEU A 1076 104.30 5.33 -93.33
C LEU A 1076 103.62 6.04 -94.52
N ALA A 1077 102.30 5.83 -94.65
CA ALA A 1077 101.28 6.83 -95.04
C ALA A 1077 99.82 6.40 -94.69
N LEU A 1078 99.02 7.33 -94.10
CA LEU A 1078 97.56 7.62 -94.23
C LEU A 1078 96.50 6.48 -94.43
N GLY A 1079 95.25 6.54 -93.92
CA GLY A 1079 94.54 7.45 -93.00
C GLY A 1079 93.11 7.86 -93.45
N GLY A 1080 92.09 7.85 -92.54
CA GLY A 1080 90.89 8.72 -92.66
C GLY A 1080 89.45 8.15 -92.39
N ALA A 1081 88.70 8.87 -91.53
CA ALA A 1081 87.23 9.13 -91.53
C ALA A 1081 86.17 8.01 -91.29
N ALA A 1082 84.91 8.27 -90.84
CA ALA A 1082 84.27 9.34 -90.02
C ALA A 1082 82.75 9.07 -89.75
N LEU A 1083 82.08 9.93 -88.93
CA LEU A 1083 80.59 10.19 -88.82
C LEU A 1083 79.72 9.09 -88.14
N LEU A 1084 78.54 9.33 -87.50
CA LEU A 1084 77.60 10.46 -87.24
C LEU A 1084 77.28 10.58 -85.70
N LEU A 1085 76.99 11.75 -85.10
CA LEU A 1085 75.68 12.44 -84.90
C LEU A 1085 74.45 11.55 -84.52
N GLY A 1086 73.56 11.91 -83.57
CA GLY A 1086 73.54 13.04 -82.63
C GLY A 1086 72.14 13.29 -81.98
N GLY A 1087 72.10 14.05 -80.86
CA GLY A 1087 70.88 14.55 -80.18
C GLY A 1087 70.28 13.64 -79.09
N GLY A 1088 69.55 14.12 -78.07
CA GLY A 1088 69.41 15.50 -77.60
C GLY A 1088 67.98 15.95 -77.22
N LEU A 1089 67.53 15.76 -75.97
CA LEU A 1089 66.50 16.61 -75.36
C LEU A 1089 66.58 16.63 -73.83
N LEU A 1090 66.15 17.75 -73.23
CA LEU A 1090 66.18 18.04 -71.80
C LEU A 1090 64.77 18.50 -71.40
N LEU A 1091 64.17 17.98 -70.32
CA LEU A 1091 63.03 18.63 -69.68
C LEU A 1091 62.92 18.26 -68.20
N VAL A 1092 62.90 19.28 -67.34
CA VAL A 1092 62.77 19.17 -65.89
C VAL A 1092 61.37 19.57 -65.48
N SER A 1093 60.69 18.76 -64.65
CA SER A 1093 59.59 19.25 -63.83
C SER A 1093 59.34 18.40 -62.58
N ARG A 1094 59.33 19.04 -61.40
CA ARG A 1094 58.41 18.73 -60.28
C ARG A 1094 58.55 19.77 -59.17
N ARG A 1095 57.43 20.44 -58.81
CA ARG A 1095 57.31 21.24 -57.57
C ARG A 1095 55.83 21.36 -57.16
N SER A 1096 55.57 21.30 -55.85
CA SER A 1096 54.29 21.57 -55.16
C SER A 1096 53.17 20.49 -55.20
N GLY A 1097 52.27 20.55 -54.20
CA GLY A 1097 51.15 19.60 -53.95
C GLY A 1097 51.54 18.42 -53.03
N ARG A 1098 51.33 18.37 -51.70
CA ARG A 1098 50.52 19.08 -50.67
C ARG A 1098 49.21 18.36 -50.26
N ARG A 1099 49.20 17.84 -49.02
CA ARG A 1099 48.08 17.38 -48.14
C ARG A 1099 47.52 15.94 -48.25
N ARG A 1100 47.55 15.26 -47.09
CA ARG A 1100 46.54 14.38 -46.45
C ARG A 1100 45.84 13.31 -47.30
N GLY A 1101 46.22 12.05 -47.06
CA GLY A 1101 45.37 11.20 -46.20
C GLY A 1101 45.77 11.45 -44.76
#